data_AF-A0A651EQF4-F1
#
_entry.id   AF-A0A651EQF4-F1
#
_cell.length_a   1.000
_cell.length_b   1.000
_cell.length_c   1.000
_cell.angle_alpha   90.00
_cell.angle_beta   90.00
_cell.angle_gamma   90.00
#
_symmetry.space_group_name_H-M   'P 1'
#
loop_
_entity.id
_entity.type
_entity.pdbx_description
1 polymer ?
#
loop_
_entity_poly.entity_id
_entity_poly.type
_entity_poly.pdbx_seq_one_letter_code
_entity_poly.pdbx_strand_id
1 'polypeptide(L)'
;MQIIVDDSQLEARVTIASDAGGVPDAETVLKQAAEAGISHGILNDDLPGLLEQARSAQETEILIARGTQPEEPVADRFELNEELTLPEKLSEQAAELSKAAGSPQPYREITRTEKRTRKIEKKAGIPFAKAREEWEEYTENVVERERVYVDTQVLRTVFAPADCAVGTITPAKPGSPGRTVLGKAIPPQQLADPGFYLGDYLKKHNNEVRSEYSGFLRVGANWADLVPFDRHSWTVSVSENRRQCTLSYRPGDDRDSRPAASEVRSAAIEQGFPAEKLRAEDAIQHMIDEAVRNSRPLDAVSITDDSDAEVRLVVSEDKLKALLTVRKPHGNGEPLNLKDIGAAITAAGLQSVDRERIRKDVGEFYKSDATELVDYVVAEGTPPEAGPDTTVDFSLRYLDDETVEQIRERLRADTAAAGDGAGMDEFGPDEIEQMALVDEEQRILTIAPAMPGRSGVDVFGNPVPGSAGTEPDIRIFGRIERRDTFIIATESGLLDKHRDGDTIYLRVRPHQDADAAVHIAKDEMTAFVHVKPHHGTGQVLSADLVRKSMDDAGVTHGISEEGISAAVEADRTGDARSVLVACGTPATKAGTPAAQLLVELPTAEETERRSSEKNSSRGVRRGQPIAKVMRNPGETVNGVTVTGIPRPARDIQARVVHAGENVEIREGDGSITLLATRDGELIIRDDTVHVLVDLRISGDVDQKTGRINFPGIVTIQGSVRSGLVVLAGSDVKIGGNVEVALVSAGGALHVDGGVKGGGKAVLRSAGTLQCGFLEHTRVLAVGRIQIESGAVQCSIKCNDEVHCSSRNSRIAGGVVQARRGLTVANLGSEKGVKTLVSFGQDYLVEDQIAQLEKAIQKA
;
A
#
# COMPACT_ATOMS: atom_id res chain seq x y z
N MET A 1 96.03 -26.98 -91.72
CA MET A 1 94.63 -27.21 -91.31
C MET A 1 94.64 -28.19 -90.14
N GLN A 2 94.01 -27.84 -89.03
CA GLN A 2 93.87 -28.70 -87.86
C GLN A 2 92.42 -28.71 -87.41
N ILE A 3 91.86 -29.90 -87.15
CA ILE A 3 90.52 -30.04 -86.61
C ILE A 3 90.63 -30.21 -85.10
N ILE A 4 89.94 -29.33 -84.37
CA ILE A 4 89.88 -29.33 -82.90
C ILE A 4 88.44 -29.64 -82.53
N VAL A 5 88.26 -30.69 -81.74
CA VAL A 5 86.98 -31.00 -81.09
C VAL A 5 87.06 -30.44 -79.68
N ASP A 6 86.02 -29.72 -79.27
CA ASP A 6 85.97 -29.13 -77.94
C ASP A 6 85.93 -30.20 -76.84
N ASP A 7 86.25 -29.83 -75.60
CA ASP A 7 86.31 -30.78 -74.48
C ASP A 7 84.97 -31.46 -74.20
N SER A 8 83.85 -30.80 -74.52
CA SER A 8 82.50 -31.37 -74.40
C SER A 8 82.15 -32.35 -75.54
N GLN A 9 82.98 -32.40 -76.58
CA GLN A 9 82.78 -33.14 -77.83
C GLN A 9 81.47 -32.80 -78.55
N LEU A 10 80.86 -31.66 -78.26
CA LEU A 10 79.63 -31.19 -78.89
C LEU A 10 79.92 -30.26 -80.08
N GLU A 11 81.13 -29.74 -80.22
CA GLU A 11 81.49 -28.90 -81.35
C GLU A 11 82.84 -29.34 -81.94
N ALA A 12 82.89 -29.46 -83.27
CA ALA A 12 84.13 -29.63 -83.99
C ALA A 12 84.40 -28.40 -84.84
N ARG A 13 85.61 -27.86 -84.72
CA ARG A 13 86.05 -26.68 -85.45
C ARG A 13 87.29 -27.01 -86.26
N VAL A 14 87.43 -26.39 -87.42
CA VAL A 14 88.63 -26.46 -88.24
C VAL A 14 89.34 -25.12 -88.20
N THR A 15 90.63 -25.16 -87.86
CA THR A 15 91.52 -23.99 -87.94
C THR A 15 92.34 -24.09 -89.22
N ILE A 16 92.24 -23.05 -90.04
CA ILE A 16 92.95 -22.94 -91.32
C ILE A 16 93.94 -21.77 -91.20
N ALA A 17 95.24 -22.08 -91.23
CA ALA A 17 96.34 -21.11 -91.27
C ALA A 17 96.84 -20.93 -92.70
N SER A 18 97.15 -19.70 -93.12
CA SER A 18 97.46 -19.36 -94.50
C SER A 18 98.97 -19.40 -94.82
N ASP A 19 99.58 -20.58 -94.83
CA ASP A 19 100.98 -20.75 -95.27
C ASP A 19 101.15 -21.89 -96.30
N ALA A 20 101.45 -21.46 -97.53
CA ALA A 20 101.93 -22.19 -98.70
C ALA A 20 101.04 -23.27 -99.38
N GLY A 21 99.81 -23.54 -98.92
CA GLY A 21 98.94 -24.59 -99.48
C GLY A 21 97.56 -24.21 -100.06
N GLY A 22 97.11 -22.95 -99.93
CA GLY A 22 95.74 -22.53 -100.31
C GLY A 22 94.64 -23.00 -99.34
N VAL A 23 93.48 -22.32 -99.32
CA VAL A 23 92.33 -22.75 -98.50
C VAL A 23 91.72 -24.02 -99.12
N PRO A 24 91.57 -25.12 -98.35
CA PRO A 24 91.03 -26.38 -98.84
C PRO A 24 89.57 -26.24 -99.26
N ASP A 25 89.15 -27.04 -100.24
CA ASP A 25 87.73 -27.13 -100.61
C ASP A 25 86.91 -27.89 -99.56
N ALA A 26 85.59 -27.73 -99.61
CA ALA A 26 84.68 -28.37 -98.65
C ALA A 26 84.85 -29.90 -98.64
N GLU A 27 85.14 -30.53 -99.79
CA GLU A 27 85.35 -31.98 -99.89
C GLU A 27 86.60 -32.43 -99.13
N THR A 28 87.69 -31.67 -99.19
CA THR A 28 88.91 -31.93 -98.42
C THR A 28 88.68 -31.74 -96.92
N VAL A 29 87.92 -30.71 -96.51
CA VAL A 29 87.57 -30.48 -95.10
C VAL A 29 86.71 -31.61 -94.55
N LEU A 30 85.73 -32.09 -95.33
CA LEU A 30 84.87 -33.21 -94.95
C LEU A 30 85.64 -34.53 -94.86
N LYS A 31 86.60 -34.77 -95.78
CA LYS A 31 87.46 -35.95 -95.73
C LYS A 31 88.33 -35.96 -94.48
N GLN A 32 88.96 -34.83 -94.14
CA GLN A 32 89.75 -34.72 -92.90
C GLN A 32 88.88 -34.76 -91.65
N ALA A 33 87.65 -34.23 -91.68
CA ALA A 33 86.70 -34.37 -90.57
C ALA A 33 86.34 -35.85 -90.33
N ALA A 34 86.15 -36.62 -91.40
CA ALA A 34 85.92 -38.05 -91.30
C ALA A 34 87.16 -38.81 -90.79
N GLU A 35 88.38 -38.43 -91.23
CA GLU A 35 89.64 -38.97 -90.71
C GLU A 35 89.87 -38.61 -89.23
N ALA A 36 89.40 -37.44 -88.78
CA ALA A 36 89.38 -37.02 -87.38
C ALA A 36 88.27 -37.69 -86.54
N GLY A 37 87.48 -38.58 -87.14
CA GLY A 37 86.44 -39.35 -86.46
C GLY A 37 85.11 -38.61 -86.27
N ILE A 38 84.93 -37.44 -86.88
CA ILE A 38 83.67 -36.70 -86.86
C ILE A 38 82.67 -37.41 -87.77
N SER A 39 81.56 -37.84 -87.18
CA SER A 39 80.58 -38.72 -87.83
C SER A 39 79.13 -38.26 -87.63
N HIS A 40 78.91 -37.19 -86.85
CA HIS A 40 77.58 -36.70 -86.53
C HIS A 40 77.52 -35.17 -86.51
N GLY A 41 76.40 -34.61 -86.97
CA GLY A 41 76.14 -33.16 -86.87
C GLY A 41 76.95 -32.29 -87.82
N ILE A 42 77.49 -32.84 -88.91
CA ILE A 42 78.34 -32.10 -89.85
C ILE A 42 77.51 -31.06 -90.63
N LEU A 43 77.97 -29.82 -90.63
CA LEU A 43 77.29 -28.66 -91.23
C LEU A 43 77.64 -28.55 -92.73
N ASN A 44 77.29 -29.57 -93.51
CA ASN A 44 77.68 -29.68 -94.93
C ASN A 44 77.18 -28.53 -95.79
N ASP A 45 75.97 -28.03 -95.54
CA ASP A 45 75.33 -27.03 -96.40
C ASP A 45 75.93 -25.63 -96.20
N ASP A 46 76.43 -25.32 -95.01
CA ASP A 46 76.99 -24.01 -94.65
C ASP A 46 78.52 -23.92 -94.90
N LEU A 47 79.19 -25.07 -95.01
CA LEU A 47 80.64 -25.18 -95.13
C LEU A 47 81.25 -24.40 -96.32
N PRO A 48 80.71 -24.48 -97.55
CA PRO A 48 81.30 -23.80 -98.71
C PRO A 48 81.31 -22.27 -98.55
N GLY A 49 80.25 -21.70 -97.97
CA GLY A 49 80.14 -20.26 -97.71
C GLY A 49 81.10 -19.78 -96.63
N LEU A 50 81.29 -20.58 -95.57
CA LEU A 50 82.21 -20.27 -94.47
C LEU A 50 83.69 -20.39 -94.89
N LEU A 51 84.02 -21.35 -95.77
CA LEU A 51 85.38 -21.50 -96.31
C LEU A 51 85.77 -20.36 -97.27
N GLU A 52 84.81 -19.82 -98.02
CA GLU A 52 85.07 -18.68 -98.92
C GLU A 52 85.40 -17.41 -98.13
N GLN A 53 84.74 -17.19 -96.98
CA GLN A 53 85.05 -16.07 -96.08
C GLN A 53 86.46 -16.20 -95.47
N ALA A 54 86.89 -17.42 -95.14
CA ALA A 54 88.21 -17.69 -94.58
C ALA A 54 89.37 -17.50 -95.58
N ARG A 55 89.11 -17.40 -96.90
CA ARG A 55 90.15 -17.05 -97.90
C ARG A 55 90.73 -15.65 -97.70
N SER A 56 90.03 -14.77 -96.99
CA SER A 56 90.42 -13.37 -96.79
C SER A 56 91.17 -13.10 -95.48
N ALA A 57 91.30 -14.10 -94.60
CA ALA A 57 91.83 -13.95 -93.24
C ALA A 57 93.12 -14.77 -93.01
N GLN A 58 94.00 -14.27 -92.14
CA GLN A 58 95.31 -14.88 -91.85
C GLN A 58 95.20 -16.23 -91.11
N GLU A 59 94.20 -16.36 -90.23
CA GLU A 59 93.85 -17.59 -89.52
C GLU A 59 92.35 -17.52 -89.17
N THR A 60 91.57 -18.55 -89.52
CA THR A 60 90.13 -18.61 -89.21
C THR A 60 89.76 -19.97 -88.64
N GLU A 61 88.97 -19.95 -87.57
CA GLU A 61 88.37 -21.13 -86.97
C GLU A 61 86.90 -21.23 -87.39
N ILE A 62 86.54 -22.31 -88.07
CA ILE A 62 85.19 -22.54 -88.61
C ILE A 62 84.55 -23.73 -87.90
N LEU A 63 83.32 -23.58 -87.42
CA LEU A 63 82.53 -24.70 -86.89
C LEU A 63 82.10 -25.61 -88.04
N ILE A 64 82.53 -26.87 -87.99
CA ILE A 64 82.28 -27.86 -89.04
C ILE A 64 81.29 -28.94 -88.64
N ALA A 65 81.10 -29.18 -87.34
CA ALA A 65 80.05 -30.07 -86.85
C ALA A 65 79.54 -29.65 -85.46
N ARG A 66 78.26 -29.92 -85.19
CA ARG A 66 77.60 -29.70 -83.89
C ARG A 66 76.79 -30.92 -83.45
N GLY A 67 77.08 -31.43 -82.27
CA GLY A 67 76.37 -32.52 -81.62
C GLY A 67 74.98 -32.11 -81.08
N THR A 68 74.16 -33.09 -80.73
CA THR A 68 72.83 -32.88 -80.11
C THR A 68 72.94 -32.98 -78.60
N GLN A 69 72.36 -32.02 -77.87
CA GLN A 69 72.23 -32.12 -76.41
C GLN A 69 71.15 -33.16 -76.02
N PRO A 70 71.32 -33.86 -74.89
CA PRO A 70 70.30 -34.77 -74.38
C PRO A 70 69.05 -34.00 -73.95
N GLU A 71 67.86 -34.56 -74.19
CA GLU A 71 66.64 -34.06 -73.57
C GLU A 71 66.54 -34.58 -72.14
N GLU A 72 66.26 -33.70 -71.19
CA GLU A 72 66.13 -34.09 -69.79
C GLU A 72 64.83 -34.88 -69.54
N PRO A 73 64.87 -35.90 -68.69
CA PRO A 73 63.66 -36.62 -68.29
C PRO A 73 62.68 -35.72 -67.52
N VAL A 74 61.39 -35.99 -67.66
CA VAL A 74 60.30 -35.33 -66.92
C VAL A 74 59.68 -36.34 -65.96
N ALA A 75 59.55 -36.00 -64.68
CA ALA A 75 58.91 -36.83 -63.67
C ALA A 75 57.38 -36.94 -63.87
N ASP A 76 56.74 -37.86 -63.16
CA ASP A 76 55.30 -37.92 -63.04
C ASP A 76 54.76 -36.58 -62.51
N ARG A 77 53.69 -36.07 -63.14
CA ARG A 77 53.02 -34.85 -62.68
C ARG A 77 51.58 -35.17 -62.29
N PHE A 78 51.22 -34.85 -61.06
CA PHE A 78 49.83 -34.91 -60.60
C PHE A 78 49.15 -33.54 -60.76
N GLU A 79 48.05 -33.53 -61.50
CA GLU A 79 47.18 -32.37 -61.66
C GLU A 79 45.91 -32.61 -60.86
N LEU A 80 45.76 -31.87 -59.76
CA LEU A 80 44.57 -31.91 -58.91
C LEU A 80 43.37 -31.32 -59.65
N ASN A 81 42.21 -31.96 -59.52
CA ASN A 81 40.95 -31.44 -60.04
C ASN A 81 40.61 -30.08 -59.38
N GLU A 82 40.51 -29.02 -60.18
CA GLU A 82 40.29 -27.64 -59.70
C GLU A 82 38.91 -27.42 -59.09
N GLU A 83 37.92 -28.27 -59.41
CA GLU A 83 36.57 -28.21 -58.82
C GLU A 83 36.58 -28.60 -57.34
N LEU A 84 37.59 -29.37 -56.90
CA LEU A 84 37.73 -29.78 -55.51
C LEU A 84 38.32 -28.63 -54.69
N THR A 85 37.53 -28.17 -53.73
CA THR A 85 37.89 -27.11 -52.78
C THR A 85 37.73 -27.61 -51.35
N LEU A 86 38.38 -26.93 -50.41
CA LEU A 86 38.14 -27.14 -48.98
C LEU A 86 37.10 -26.12 -48.50
N PRO A 87 35.87 -26.54 -48.13
CA PRO A 87 34.89 -25.62 -47.58
C PRO A 87 35.42 -24.92 -46.32
N GLU A 88 35.19 -23.61 -46.20
CA GLU A 88 35.71 -22.79 -45.08
C GLU A 88 35.33 -23.35 -43.71
N LYS A 89 34.07 -23.82 -43.57
CA LYS A 89 33.54 -24.46 -42.34
C LYS A 89 34.28 -25.74 -41.93
N LEU A 90 35.01 -26.38 -42.85
CA LEU A 90 35.73 -27.63 -42.62
C LEU A 90 37.24 -27.43 -42.50
N SER A 91 37.73 -26.20 -42.60
CA SER A 91 39.17 -25.90 -42.62
C SER A 91 39.88 -26.28 -41.31
N GLU A 92 39.26 -25.98 -40.16
CA GLU A 92 39.78 -26.33 -38.84
C GLU A 92 39.74 -27.85 -38.61
N GLN A 93 38.60 -28.50 -38.88
CA GLN A 93 38.46 -29.96 -38.81
C GLN A 93 39.45 -30.68 -39.73
N ALA A 94 39.69 -30.17 -40.94
CA ALA A 94 40.67 -30.74 -41.87
C ALA A 94 42.08 -30.69 -41.29
N ALA A 95 42.47 -29.58 -40.65
CA ALA A 95 43.78 -29.44 -40.01
C ALA A 95 43.95 -30.41 -38.82
N GLU A 96 42.92 -30.54 -37.97
CA GLU A 96 42.92 -31.44 -36.83
C GLU A 96 42.98 -32.91 -37.25
N LEU A 97 42.11 -33.33 -38.18
CA LEU A 97 42.04 -34.70 -38.67
C LEU A 97 43.28 -35.08 -39.47
N SER A 98 43.84 -34.15 -40.24
CA SER A 98 45.12 -34.35 -40.93
C SER A 98 46.28 -34.58 -39.95
N LYS A 99 46.30 -33.85 -38.83
CA LYS A 99 47.29 -34.04 -37.76
C LYS A 99 47.09 -35.38 -37.04
N ALA A 100 45.85 -35.76 -36.75
CA ALA A 100 45.51 -37.01 -36.09
C ALA A 100 45.81 -38.26 -36.95
N ALA A 101 45.61 -38.16 -38.27
CA ALA A 101 45.93 -39.23 -39.22
C ALA A 101 47.45 -39.52 -39.32
N GLY A 102 48.30 -38.59 -38.87
CA GLY A 102 49.75 -38.74 -38.88
C GLY A 102 50.37 -38.63 -40.28
N SER A 103 51.63 -39.06 -40.38
CA SER A 103 52.41 -38.97 -41.63
C SER A 103 51.84 -39.89 -42.73
N PRO A 104 51.80 -39.41 -43.98
CA PRO A 104 51.30 -40.19 -45.12
C PRO A 104 52.16 -41.45 -45.33
N GLN A 105 51.51 -42.50 -45.85
CA GLN A 105 52.15 -43.78 -46.15
C GLN A 105 51.94 -44.16 -47.63
N PRO A 106 52.46 -43.37 -48.58
CA PRO A 106 52.36 -43.73 -49.98
C PRO A 106 53.11 -45.03 -50.27
N TYR A 107 52.61 -45.78 -51.24
CA TYR A 107 53.17 -47.07 -51.62
C TYR A 107 53.32 -47.18 -53.13
N ARG A 108 54.20 -48.10 -53.55
CA ARG A 108 54.29 -48.57 -54.93
C ARG A 108 53.82 -50.02 -54.98
N GLU A 109 52.99 -50.32 -55.97
CA GLU A 109 52.55 -51.68 -56.22
C GLU A 109 53.58 -52.41 -57.10
N ILE A 110 54.04 -53.56 -56.62
CA ILE A 110 54.96 -54.44 -57.35
C ILE A 110 54.22 -55.73 -57.65
N THR A 111 53.92 -55.94 -58.93
CA THR A 111 53.32 -57.18 -59.41
C THR A 111 54.40 -58.24 -59.59
N ARG A 112 54.34 -59.32 -58.82
CA ARG A 112 55.17 -60.51 -58.99
C ARG A 112 54.30 -61.67 -59.44
N THR A 113 54.72 -62.34 -60.51
CA THR A 113 54.06 -63.58 -60.96
C THR A 113 54.59 -64.74 -60.12
N GLU A 114 53.78 -65.21 -59.18
CA GLU A 114 54.09 -66.39 -58.37
C GLU A 114 53.49 -67.64 -59.02
N LYS A 115 54.22 -68.75 -58.97
CA LYS A 115 53.68 -70.07 -59.32
C LYS A 115 53.05 -70.68 -58.08
N ARG A 116 51.74 -70.95 -58.11
CA ARG A 116 51.01 -71.62 -57.03
C ARG A 116 50.43 -72.93 -57.52
N THR A 117 50.27 -73.87 -56.60
CA THR A 117 49.62 -75.16 -56.86
C THR A 117 48.25 -75.16 -56.21
N ARG A 118 47.22 -75.54 -56.96
CA ARG A 118 45.89 -75.81 -56.42
C ARG A 118 45.50 -77.26 -56.68
N LYS A 119 44.76 -77.83 -55.75
CA LYS A 119 44.24 -79.19 -55.86
C LYS A 119 42.98 -79.16 -56.71
N ILE A 120 43.02 -79.82 -57.87
CA ILE A 120 41.84 -79.97 -58.74
C ILE A 120 41.43 -81.44 -58.82
N GLU A 121 40.11 -81.67 -58.84
CA GLU A 121 39.55 -83.00 -59.04
C GLU A 121 39.25 -83.22 -60.53
N LYS A 122 40.04 -84.07 -61.19
CA LYS A 122 39.71 -84.54 -62.53
C LYS A 122 38.72 -85.70 -62.40
N LYS A 123 37.49 -85.47 -62.88
CA LYS A 123 36.48 -86.52 -62.99
C LYS A 123 37.04 -87.65 -63.85
N ALA A 124 37.02 -88.87 -63.33
CA ALA A 124 37.35 -90.05 -64.12
C ALA A 124 36.31 -90.19 -65.25
N GLY A 125 36.74 -90.55 -66.46
CA GLY A 125 35.88 -90.66 -67.65
C GLY A 125 34.82 -91.76 -67.61
N ILE A 126 34.49 -92.30 -66.42
CA ILE A 126 33.53 -93.39 -66.20
C ILE A 126 32.67 -93.05 -64.96
N PRO A 127 31.32 -93.19 -64.99
CA PRO A 127 30.42 -92.51 -64.05
C PRO A 127 30.47 -92.93 -62.58
N PHE A 128 31.23 -93.98 -62.22
CA PHE A 128 31.27 -94.54 -60.86
C PHE A 128 32.68 -94.62 -60.25
N ALA A 129 33.69 -94.05 -60.91
CA ALA A 129 35.05 -93.99 -60.38
C ALA A 129 35.26 -92.67 -59.61
N LYS A 130 35.88 -92.76 -58.42
CA LYS A 130 36.23 -91.59 -57.61
C LYS A 130 37.15 -90.66 -58.41
N ALA A 131 36.89 -89.35 -58.34
CA ALA A 131 37.72 -88.34 -58.98
C ALA A 131 39.18 -88.48 -58.51
N ARG A 132 40.12 -88.35 -59.45
CA ARG A 132 41.56 -88.41 -59.14
C ARG A 132 42.02 -87.00 -58.81
N GLU A 133 42.58 -86.84 -57.63
CA GLU A 133 43.15 -85.58 -57.17
C GLU A 133 44.48 -85.34 -57.89
N GLU A 134 44.59 -84.23 -58.62
CA GLU A 134 45.78 -83.81 -59.34
C GLU A 134 46.11 -82.37 -58.93
N TRP A 135 47.40 -82.08 -58.73
CA TRP A 135 47.85 -80.73 -58.43
C TRP A 135 48.09 -80.00 -59.75
N GLU A 136 47.42 -78.86 -59.96
CA GLU A 136 47.59 -77.99 -61.11
C GLU A 136 48.42 -76.77 -60.70
N GLU A 137 49.55 -76.57 -61.37
CA GLU A 137 50.32 -75.32 -61.27
C GLU A 137 49.62 -74.23 -62.09
N TYR A 138 49.33 -73.10 -61.45
CA TYR A 138 48.87 -71.89 -62.12
C TYR A 138 49.71 -70.70 -61.67
N THR A 139 49.90 -69.75 -62.58
CA THR A 139 50.56 -68.48 -62.28
C THR A 139 49.53 -67.48 -61.77
N GLU A 140 49.75 -66.94 -60.58
CA GLU A 140 48.96 -65.88 -59.99
C GLU A 140 49.82 -64.61 -59.93
N ASN A 141 49.31 -63.50 -60.45
CA ASN A 141 49.95 -62.21 -60.26
C ASN A 141 49.61 -61.72 -58.85
N VAL A 142 50.59 -61.76 -57.96
CA VAL A 142 50.48 -61.22 -56.60
C VAL A 142 50.98 -59.78 -56.63
N VAL A 143 50.12 -58.85 -56.25
CA VAL A 143 50.47 -57.44 -56.12
C VAL A 143 50.90 -57.18 -54.68
N GLU A 144 52.18 -56.87 -54.48
CA GLU A 144 52.75 -56.54 -53.17
C GLU A 144 52.88 -55.01 -53.05
N ARG A 145 52.49 -54.43 -51.91
CA ARG A 145 52.61 -53.00 -51.64
C ARG A 145 53.91 -52.73 -50.87
N GLU A 146 54.82 -51.99 -51.48
CA GLU A 146 56.05 -51.52 -50.84
C GLU A 146 55.90 -50.06 -50.45
N ARG A 147 56.18 -49.72 -49.19
CA ARG A 147 56.11 -48.33 -48.70
C ARG A 147 57.20 -47.48 -49.34
N VAL A 148 56.84 -46.30 -49.80
CA VAL A 148 57.77 -45.30 -50.34
C VAL A 148 57.94 -44.17 -49.33
N TYR A 149 59.20 -43.81 -49.05
CA TYR A 149 59.53 -42.69 -48.16
C TYR A 149 59.66 -41.42 -48.98
N VAL A 150 58.73 -40.50 -48.80
CA VAL A 150 58.63 -39.21 -49.48
C VAL A 150 58.76 -38.05 -48.48
N ASP A 151 58.95 -36.83 -48.98
CA ASP A 151 58.75 -35.63 -48.17
C ASP A 151 57.28 -35.52 -47.77
N THR A 152 57.01 -35.66 -46.47
CA THR A 152 55.66 -35.71 -45.91
C THR A 152 54.96 -34.35 -45.84
N GLN A 153 55.58 -33.26 -46.30
CA GLN A 153 54.95 -31.94 -46.30
C GLN A 153 53.67 -31.93 -47.17
N VAL A 154 52.54 -31.58 -46.54
CA VAL A 154 51.27 -31.37 -47.24
C VAL A 154 51.29 -29.99 -47.89
N LEU A 155 51.20 -29.94 -49.22
CA LEU A 155 51.17 -28.69 -49.98
C LEU A 155 49.75 -28.16 -50.16
N ARG A 156 48.77 -29.07 -50.32
CA ARG A 156 47.36 -28.71 -50.52
C ARG A 156 46.45 -29.73 -49.84
N THR A 157 45.35 -29.25 -49.28
CA THR A 157 44.26 -30.08 -48.73
C THR A 157 42.94 -29.66 -49.38
N VAL A 158 42.17 -30.62 -49.88
CA VAL A 158 40.82 -30.40 -50.45
C VAL A 158 39.86 -31.48 -49.95
N PHE A 159 38.56 -31.24 -50.03
CA PHE A 159 37.57 -32.27 -49.71
C PHE A 159 37.17 -33.03 -50.98
N ALA A 160 37.27 -34.35 -50.97
CA ALA A 160 36.90 -35.22 -52.08
C ALA A 160 35.71 -36.10 -51.66
N PRO A 161 34.59 -36.10 -52.41
CA PRO A 161 33.51 -37.08 -52.22
C PRO A 161 33.97 -38.50 -52.57
N ALA A 162 33.27 -39.54 -52.09
CA ALA A 162 33.52 -40.92 -52.52
C ALA A 162 33.31 -41.11 -54.03
N ASP A 163 34.14 -41.96 -54.66
CA ASP A 163 34.16 -42.26 -56.11
C ASP A 163 34.27 -41.02 -57.01
N CYS A 164 34.96 -39.98 -56.52
CA CYS A 164 35.21 -38.76 -57.26
C CYS A 164 36.58 -38.79 -57.94
N ALA A 165 36.69 -38.26 -59.15
CA ALA A 165 37.97 -38.06 -59.83
C ALA A 165 38.72 -36.89 -59.16
N VAL A 166 39.77 -37.24 -58.40
CA VAL A 166 40.54 -36.26 -57.61
C VAL A 166 41.64 -35.58 -58.41
N GLY A 167 42.12 -36.20 -59.48
CA GLY A 167 43.14 -35.61 -60.34
C GLY A 167 43.68 -36.60 -61.36
N THR A 168 44.65 -36.16 -62.16
CA THR A 168 45.28 -37.01 -63.18
C THR A 168 46.80 -37.05 -63.01
N ILE A 169 47.40 -38.22 -63.26
CA ILE A 169 48.85 -38.42 -63.27
C ILE A 169 49.31 -38.51 -64.72
N THR A 170 50.10 -37.52 -65.15
CA THR A 170 50.84 -37.59 -66.41
C THR A 170 52.11 -38.40 -66.17
N PRO A 171 52.31 -39.53 -66.88
CA PRO A 171 53.46 -40.40 -66.66
C PRO A 171 54.77 -39.74 -67.07
N ALA A 172 55.84 -40.11 -66.36
CA ALA A 172 57.19 -39.65 -66.59
C ALA A 172 57.65 -39.93 -68.02
N LYS A 173 58.32 -38.95 -68.63
CA LYS A 173 58.95 -39.10 -69.94
C LYS A 173 60.45 -39.33 -69.73
N PRO A 174 61.01 -40.46 -70.18
CA PRO A 174 62.45 -40.67 -70.12
C PRO A 174 63.14 -39.63 -71.01
N GLY A 175 64.28 -39.11 -70.55
CA GLY A 175 65.13 -38.24 -71.34
C GLY A 175 65.68 -38.99 -72.55
N SER A 176 65.95 -38.28 -73.64
CA SER A 176 66.52 -38.86 -74.85
C SER A 176 68.03 -38.60 -74.92
N PRO A 177 68.88 -39.58 -75.29
CA PRO A 177 70.32 -39.38 -75.36
C PRO A 177 70.71 -38.35 -76.42
N GLY A 178 71.60 -37.44 -76.04
CA GLY A 178 72.28 -36.55 -76.97
C GLY A 178 73.37 -37.31 -77.73
N ARG A 179 74.07 -36.64 -78.66
CA ARG A 179 75.13 -37.26 -79.45
C ARG A 179 76.26 -36.27 -79.74
N THR A 180 77.48 -36.66 -79.41
CA THR A 180 78.69 -35.87 -79.72
C THR A 180 78.95 -35.82 -81.23
N VAL A 181 79.78 -34.87 -81.68
CA VAL A 181 80.21 -34.76 -83.10
C VAL A 181 80.99 -36.00 -83.57
N LEU A 182 81.61 -36.72 -82.63
CA LEU A 182 82.28 -38.00 -82.85
C LEU A 182 81.31 -39.21 -82.88
N GLY A 183 80.00 -38.96 -82.75
CA GLY A 183 78.96 -39.97 -82.84
C GLY A 183 78.71 -40.77 -81.57
N LYS A 184 79.34 -40.42 -80.43
CA LYS A 184 79.12 -41.07 -79.12
C LYS A 184 77.85 -40.54 -78.46
N ALA A 185 77.07 -41.42 -77.83
CA ALA A 185 75.86 -41.02 -77.11
C ALA A 185 76.21 -40.29 -75.80
N ILE A 186 75.50 -39.20 -75.52
CA ILE A 186 75.54 -38.49 -74.25
C ILE A 186 74.31 -38.95 -73.46
N PRO A 187 74.48 -39.70 -72.36
CA PRO A 187 73.34 -40.16 -71.58
C PRO A 187 72.60 -38.96 -70.97
N PRO A 188 71.26 -38.96 -70.97
CA PRO A 188 70.49 -37.94 -70.25
C PRO A 188 70.71 -38.10 -68.74
N GLN A 189 70.52 -37.03 -67.98
CA GLN A 189 70.51 -37.10 -66.53
C GLN A 189 69.44 -38.10 -66.07
N GLN A 190 69.74 -38.96 -65.11
CA GLN A 190 68.75 -39.87 -64.53
C GLN A 190 68.04 -39.19 -63.35
N LEU A 191 66.71 -39.20 -63.34
CA LEU A 191 65.95 -38.80 -62.15
C LEU A 191 66.08 -39.91 -61.09
N ALA A 192 66.42 -39.51 -59.87
CA ALA A 192 66.58 -40.44 -58.76
C ALA A 192 65.24 -41.14 -58.39
N ASP A 193 64.13 -40.41 -58.48
CA ASP A 193 62.78 -40.94 -58.29
C ASP A 193 61.75 -40.11 -59.09
N PRO A 194 61.32 -40.58 -60.27
CA PRO A 194 60.36 -39.86 -61.10
C PRO A 194 58.89 -40.15 -60.75
N GLY A 195 58.59 -40.98 -59.73
CA GLY A 195 57.24 -41.48 -59.48
C GLY A 195 56.35 -40.53 -58.69
N PHE A 196 55.05 -40.53 -59.00
CA PHE A 196 54.01 -39.97 -58.13
C PHE A 196 53.27 -41.11 -57.42
N TYR A 197 53.28 -41.08 -56.09
CA TYR A 197 52.83 -42.20 -55.27
C TYR A 197 51.48 -41.95 -54.60
N LEU A 198 50.60 -42.95 -54.67
CA LEU A 198 49.31 -42.89 -54.00
C LEU A 198 49.42 -43.58 -52.64
N GLY A 199 48.85 -42.94 -51.61
CA GLY A 199 48.62 -43.52 -50.31
C GLY A 199 47.23 -44.13 -50.21
N ASP A 200 46.78 -44.34 -48.98
CA ASP A 200 45.55 -45.05 -48.70
C ASP A 200 44.31 -44.36 -49.29
N TYR A 201 43.34 -45.19 -49.67
CA TYR A 201 42.01 -44.80 -50.18
C TYR A 201 42.00 -44.01 -51.49
N LEU A 202 43.10 -44.04 -52.25
CA LEU A 202 43.16 -43.55 -53.62
C LEU A 202 43.44 -44.68 -54.60
N LYS A 203 42.67 -44.75 -55.68
CA LYS A 203 42.86 -45.72 -56.76
C LYS A 203 43.19 -45.02 -58.07
N LYS A 204 44.20 -45.54 -58.76
CA LYS A 204 44.54 -45.13 -60.12
C LYS A 204 43.79 -46.00 -61.13
N HIS A 205 43.02 -45.38 -62.01
CA HIS A 205 42.41 -46.01 -63.18
C HIS A 205 42.92 -45.30 -64.44
N ASN A 206 43.82 -45.97 -65.19
CA ASN A 206 44.61 -45.36 -66.26
C ASN A 206 45.46 -44.19 -65.73
N ASN A 207 45.16 -42.97 -66.17
CA ASN A 207 45.83 -41.74 -65.70
C ASN A 207 44.97 -40.98 -64.67
N GLU A 208 43.73 -41.40 -64.40
CA GLU A 208 42.84 -40.73 -63.45
C GLU A 208 42.98 -41.36 -62.06
N VAL A 209 43.02 -40.53 -61.03
CA VAL A 209 43.03 -40.94 -59.63
C VAL A 209 41.64 -40.68 -59.05
N ARG A 210 41.07 -41.67 -58.38
CA ARG A 210 39.76 -41.60 -57.74
C ARG A 210 39.85 -41.87 -56.25
N SER A 211 39.02 -41.18 -55.48
CA SER A 211 38.81 -41.43 -54.05
C SER A 211 37.93 -42.67 -53.83
N GLU A 212 38.30 -43.51 -52.86
CA GLU A 212 37.47 -44.66 -52.47
C GLU A 212 36.36 -44.27 -51.47
N TYR A 213 36.63 -43.28 -50.64
CA TYR A 213 35.72 -42.77 -49.60
C TYR A 213 35.60 -41.26 -49.71
N SER A 214 34.61 -40.66 -49.05
CA SER A 214 34.62 -39.20 -48.87
C SER A 214 35.67 -38.85 -47.84
N GLY A 215 36.37 -37.72 -48.00
CA GLY A 215 37.38 -37.32 -47.03
C GLY A 215 38.26 -36.16 -47.45
N PHE A 216 39.27 -35.89 -46.65
CA PHE A 216 40.27 -34.85 -46.89
C PHE A 216 41.44 -35.42 -47.71
N LEU A 217 41.55 -34.99 -48.96
CA LEU A 217 42.65 -35.34 -49.84
C LEU A 217 43.84 -34.45 -49.52
N ARG A 218 44.97 -35.06 -49.16
CA ARG A 218 46.24 -34.39 -48.92
C ARG A 218 47.14 -34.62 -50.12
N VAL A 219 47.71 -33.53 -50.65
CA VAL A 219 48.62 -33.58 -51.79
C VAL A 219 49.96 -33.00 -51.37
N GLY A 220 51.02 -33.79 -51.51
CA GLY A 220 52.41 -33.37 -51.32
C GLY A 220 53.14 -33.17 -52.64
N ALA A 221 54.47 -33.11 -52.58
CA ALA A 221 55.31 -32.84 -53.75
C ALA A 221 55.23 -33.93 -54.83
N ASN A 222 55.24 -35.20 -54.43
CA ASN A 222 55.20 -36.36 -55.32
C ASN A 222 54.30 -37.49 -54.76
N TRP A 223 53.31 -37.14 -53.93
CA TRP A 223 52.38 -38.09 -53.37
C TRP A 223 51.01 -37.48 -53.09
N ALA A 224 49.98 -38.32 -53.00
CA ALA A 224 48.67 -37.94 -52.48
C ALA A 224 48.07 -39.08 -51.66
N ASP A 225 47.33 -38.76 -50.61
CA ASP A 225 46.51 -39.71 -49.85
C ASP A 225 45.21 -39.08 -49.39
N LEU A 226 44.29 -39.90 -48.87
CA LEU A 226 42.98 -39.44 -48.42
C LEU A 226 42.79 -39.81 -46.95
N VAL A 227 42.30 -38.88 -46.14
CA VAL A 227 41.83 -39.13 -44.77
C VAL A 227 40.31 -39.26 -44.80
N PRO A 228 39.73 -40.47 -44.60
CA PRO A 228 38.28 -40.66 -44.66
C PRO A 228 37.52 -39.80 -43.65
N PHE A 229 36.45 -39.17 -44.11
CA PHE A 229 35.55 -38.35 -43.33
C PHE A 229 34.21 -38.18 -44.07
N ASP A 230 33.13 -38.70 -43.48
CA ASP A 230 31.75 -38.52 -43.96
C ASP A 230 30.99 -37.57 -43.03
N ARG A 231 30.15 -36.71 -43.60
CA ARG A 231 29.39 -35.72 -42.81
C ARG A 231 28.02 -36.24 -42.39
N HIS A 232 27.53 -35.77 -41.24
CA HIS A 232 26.12 -35.91 -40.89
C HIS A 232 25.26 -35.15 -41.91
N SER A 233 24.21 -35.79 -42.44
CA SER A 233 23.28 -35.14 -43.38
C SER A 233 21.87 -35.15 -42.80
N TRP A 234 21.15 -34.04 -42.94
CA TRP A 234 19.80 -33.93 -42.41
C TRP A 234 18.95 -32.96 -43.20
N THR A 235 17.64 -33.19 -43.18
CA THR A 235 16.64 -32.34 -43.80
C THR A 235 15.36 -32.31 -42.96
N VAL A 236 14.67 -31.17 -43.01
CA VAL A 236 13.34 -31.01 -42.42
C VAL A 236 12.33 -30.86 -43.54
N SER A 237 11.18 -31.52 -43.40
CA SER A 237 10.06 -31.43 -44.34
C SER A 237 8.76 -31.09 -43.61
N VAL A 238 8.07 -30.05 -44.08
CA VAL A 238 6.79 -29.58 -43.56
C VAL A 238 5.66 -30.04 -44.49
N SER A 239 4.58 -30.59 -43.93
CA SER A 239 3.39 -30.98 -44.70
C SER A 239 2.66 -29.78 -45.30
N GLU A 240 1.96 -29.96 -46.43
CA GLU A 240 1.26 -28.86 -47.15
C GLU A 240 0.28 -28.09 -46.25
N ASN A 241 -0.40 -28.79 -45.34
CA ASN A 241 -1.34 -28.21 -44.38
C ASN A 241 -0.68 -27.64 -43.11
N ARG A 242 0.66 -27.65 -43.03
CA ARG A 242 1.48 -27.20 -41.89
C ARG A 242 1.10 -27.84 -40.56
N ARG A 243 0.59 -29.07 -40.58
CA ARG A 243 0.20 -29.82 -39.37
C ARG A 243 1.27 -30.80 -38.90
N GLN A 244 2.23 -31.14 -39.76
CA GLN A 244 3.28 -32.09 -39.45
C GLN A 244 4.63 -31.58 -39.98
N CYS A 245 5.65 -31.76 -39.17
CA CYS A 245 7.04 -31.48 -39.49
C CYS A 245 7.86 -32.74 -39.19
N THR A 246 8.65 -33.20 -40.16
CA THR A 246 9.45 -34.42 -40.06
C THR A 246 10.93 -34.12 -40.24
N LEU A 247 11.77 -34.84 -39.48
CA LEU A 247 13.22 -34.81 -39.56
C LEU A 247 13.71 -36.10 -40.23
N SER A 248 14.48 -35.94 -41.30
CA SER A 248 15.31 -37.02 -41.84
C SER A 248 16.77 -36.76 -41.49
N TYR A 249 17.45 -37.72 -40.88
CA TYR A 249 18.83 -37.59 -40.40
C TYR A 249 19.63 -38.85 -40.72
N ARG A 250 20.79 -38.71 -41.38
CA ARG A 250 21.73 -39.79 -41.65
C ARG A 250 23.03 -39.54 -40.89
N PRO A 251 23.40 -40.42 -39.95
CA PRO A 251 24.69 -40.36 -39.27
C PRO A 251 25.86 -40.48 -40.27
N GLY A 252 26.84 -39.58 -40.18
CA GLY A 252 28.15 -39.69 -40.82
C GLY A 252 29.20 -40.12 -39.80
N ASP A 253 30.41 -39.56 -39.90
CA ASP A 253 31.52 -39.83 -39.00
C ASP A 253 31.30 -39.22 -37.61
N ASP A 254 31.63 -39.97 -36.54
CA ASP A 254 31.48 -39.53 -35.14
C ASP A 254 32.28 -38.27 -34.79
N ARG A 255 33.29 -37.92 -35.60
CA ARG A 255 34.13 -36.72 -35.46
C ARG A 255 33.49 -35.47 -36.07
N ASP A 256 32.41 -35.62 -36.84
CA ASP A 256 31.65 -34.49 -37.38
C ASP A 256 30.78 -33.84 -36.29
N SER A 257 30.49 -32.54 -36.44
CA SER A 257 29.62 -31.85 -35.50
C SER A 257 28.16 -32.21 -35.78
N ARG A 258 27.44 -32.61 -34.72
CA ARG A 258 26.01 -32.90 -34.80
C ARG A 258 25.25 -31.59 -34.94
N PRO A 259 24.17 -31.54 -35.74
CA PRO A 259 23.32 -30.36 -35.77
C PRO A 259 22.67 -30.16 -34.40
N ALA A 260 22.65 -28.92 -33.94
CA ALA A 260 21.96 -28.59 -32.71
C ALA A 260 20.44 -28.66 -32.92
N ALA A 261 19.69 -29.09 -31.92
CA ALA A 261 18.23 -29.10 -31.98
C ALA A 261 17.64 -27.71 -32.31
N SER A 262 18.30 -26.62 -31.88
CA SER A 262 17.93 -25.25 -32.24
C SER A 262 18.05 -24.99 -33.74
N GLU A 263 19.09 -25.50 -34.41
CA GLU A 263 19.25 -25.37 -35.87
C GLU A 263 18.16 -26.12 -36.62
N VAL A 264 17.80 -27.32 -36.16
CA VAL A 264 16.70 -28.12 -36.73
C VAL A 264 15.36 -27.40 -36.56
N ARG A 265 15.12 -26.79 -35.39
CA ARG A 265 13.91 -25.99 -35.14
C ARG A 265 13.87 -24.73 -36.00
N SER A 266 14.99 -24.01 -36.11
CA SER A 266 15.10 -22.82 -36.98
C SER A 266 14.79 -23.18 -38.44
N ALA A 267 15.33 -24.28 -38.96
CA ALA A 267 15.04 -24.74 -40.31
C ALA A 267 13.56 -25.09 -40.53
N ALA A 268 12.87 -25.63 -39.52
CA ALA A 268 11.43 -25.87 -39.58
C ALA A 268 10.63 -24.56 -39.62
N ILE A 269 11.04 -23.56 -38.83
CA ILE A 269 10.40 -22.25 -38.75
C ILE A 269 10.59 -21.46 -40.06
N GLU A 270 11.77 -21.52 -40.66
CA GLU A 270 12.06 -20.90 -41.97
C GLU A 270 11.19 -21.50 -43.09
N GLN A 271 10.83 -22.79 -43.00
CA GLN A 271 9.85 -23.43 -43.88
C GLN A 271 8.38 -23.11 -43.52
N GLY A 272 8.15 -22.22 -42.56
CA GLY A 272 6.82 -21.71 -42.20
C GLY A 272 6.07 -22.57 -41.17
N PHE A 273 6.74 -23.46 -40.44
CA PHE A 273 6.14 -24.24 -39.37
C PHE A 273 6.11 -23.44 -38.05
N PRO A 274 4.99 -23.45 -37.30
CA PRO A 274 4.88 -22.70 -36.04
C PRO A 274 5.79 -23.28 -34.95
N ALA A 275 6.60 -22.41 -34.33
CA ALA A 275 7.62 -22.79 -33.33
C ALA A 275 7.05 -23.49 -32.08
N GLU A 276 5.82 -23.15 -31.71
CA GLU A 276 5.11 -23.68 -30.53
C GLU A 276 4.64 -25.13 -30.71
N LYS A 277 4.59 -25.63 -31.94
CA LYS A 277 4.15 -27.01 -32.25
C LYS A 277 5.30 -27.99 -32.45
N LEU A 278 6.54 -27.51 -32.33
CA LEU A 278 7.73 -28.34 -32.42
C LEU A 278 8.03 -28.92 -31.05
N ARG A 279 8.46 -30.19 -31.04
CA ARG A 279 8.97 -30.86 -29.84
C ARG A 279 10.06 -30.02 -29.18
N ALA A 280 10.15 -30.15 -27.86
CA ALA A 280 11.20 -29.52 -27.07
C ALA A 280 12.60 -29.85 -27.62
N GLU A 281 13.54 -28.91 -27.48
CA GLU A 281 14.91 -29.05 -27.99
C GLU A 281 15.59 -30.31 -27.45
N ASP A 282 15.40 -30.64 -26.18
CA ASP A 282 15.94 -31.83 -25.55
C ASP A 282 15.45 -33.13 -26.22
N ALA A 283 14.18 -33.18 -26.64
CA ALA A 283 13.61 -34.35 -27.28
C ALA A 283 14.17 -34.53 -28.71
N ILE A 284 14.30 -33.44 -29.46
CA ILE A 284 14.91 -33.46 -30.81
C ILE A 284 16.39 -33.83 -30.71
N GLN A 285 17.11 -33.26 -29.75
CA GLN A 285 18.53 -33.56 -29.52
C GLN A 285 18.72 -35.03 -29.14
N HIS A 286 17.87 -35.57 -28.27
CA HIS A 286 17.91 -36.98 -27.89
C HIS A 286 17.74 -37.92 -29.09
N MET A 287 16.81 -37.61 -30.00
CA MET A 287 16.60 -38.39 -31.23
C MET A 287 17.83 -38.39 -32.14
N ILE A 288 18.49 -37.25 -32.30
CA ILE A 288 19.73 -37.11 -33.07
C ILE A 288 20.86 -37.91 -32.40
N ASP A 289 21.01 -37.78 -31.08
CA ASP A 289 22.05 -38.49 -30.33
C ASP A 289 21.83 -40.02 -30.32
N GLU A 290 20.59 -40.48 -30.29
CA GLU A 290 20.25 -41.90 -30.40
C GLU A 290 20.53 -42.44 -31.82
N ALA A 291 20.23 -41.65 -32.86
CA ALA A 291 20.54 -42.00 -34.26
C ALA A 291 22.04 -42.17 -34.48
N VAL A 292 22.86 -41.25 -33.95
CA VAL A 292 24.33 -41.36 -34.00
C VAL A 292 24.84 -42.54 -33.19
N ARG A 293 24.44 -42.67 -31.91
CA ARG A 293 24.89 -43.76 -31.03
C ARG A 293 24.61 -45.16 -31.58
N ASN A 294 23.48 -45.33 -32.26
CA ASN A 294 23.08 -46.61 -32.82
C ASN A 294 23.46 -46.78 -34.29
N SER A 295 24.08 -45.76 -34.92
CA SER A 295 24.35 -45.69 -36.36
C SER A 295 23.11 -46.00 -37.22
N ARG A 296 21.94 -45.52 -36.80
CA ARG A 296 20.66 -45.74 -37.48
C ARG A 296 20.12 -44.43 -38.03
N PRO A 297 19.74 -44.36 -39.32
CA PRO A 297 19.12 -43.17 -39.88
C PRO A 297 17.73 -42.94 -39.29
N LEU A 298 17.34 -41.68 -39.19
CA LEU A 298 15.96 -41.25 -38.98
C LEU A 298 15.35 -40.98 -40.35
N ASP A 299 14.33 -41.74 -40.73
CA ASP A 299 13.60 -41.56 -41.99
C ASP A 299 12.27 -40.87 -41.71
N ALA A 300 12.20 -39.57 -42.01
CA ALA A 300 11.00 -38.73 -41.86
C ALA A 300 10.28 -38.87 -40.50
N VAL A 301 11.04 -38.85 -39.40
CA VAL A 301 10.48 -38.99 -38.06
C VAL A 301 9.83 -37.68 -37.62
N SER A 302 8.63 -37.74 -37.04
CA SER A 302 7.89 -36.54 -36.60
C SER A 302 8.64 -35.80 -35.49
N ILE A 303 8.85 -34.49 -35.69
CA ILE A 303 9.34 -33.54 -34.68
C ILE A 303 8.25 -32.57 -34.22
N THR A 304 6.99 -32.87 -34.56
CA THR A 304 5.79 -32.17 -34.07
C THR A 304 5.33 -32.76 -32.74
N ASP A 305 4.83 -31.91 -31.83
CA ASP A 305 4.14 -32.35 -30.62
C ASP A 305 2.76 -32.92 -30.96
N ASP A 306 2.42 -34.06 -30.38
CA ASP A 306 1.16 -34.75 -30.61
C ASP A 306 0.06 -34.13 -29.72
N SER A 307 -1.10 -33.80 -30.30
CA SER A 307 -2.27 -33.34 -29.54
C SER A 307 -3.56 -33.84 -30.17
N ASP A 308 -4.44 -34.44 -29.37
CA ASP A 308 -5.76 -34.90 -29.82
C ASP A 308 -6.70 -33.72 -30.07
N ALA A 309 -7.78 -33.98 -30.82
CA ALA A 309 -8.80 -32.99 -31.06
C ALA A 309 -9.63 -32.75 -29.79
N GLU A 310 -9.75 -31.49 -29.36
CA GLU A 310 -10.51 -31.11 -28.16
C GLU A 310 -11.83 -30.43 -28.54
N VAL A 311 -12.92 -30.81 -27.87
CA VAL A 311 -14.20 -30.10 -27.89
C VAL A 311 -14.55 -29.68 -26.48
N ARG A 312 -14.69 -28.38 -26.27
CA ARG A 312 -15.12 -27.81 -25.01
C ARG A 312 -16.33 -26.94 -25.25
N LEU A 313 -17.42 -27.22 -24.53
CA LEU A 313 -18.61 -26.37 -24.51
C LEU A 313 -18.72 -25.75 -23.12
N VAL A 314 -18.63 -24.44 -23.05
CA VAL A 314 -18.74 -23.68 -21.80
C VAL A 314 -19.99 -22.81 -21.87
N VAL A 315 -20.82 -22.90 -20.84
CA VAL A 315 -21.93 -21.96 -20.66
C VAL A 315 -21.43 -20.85 -19.75
N SER A 316 -21.64 -19.60 -20.16
CA SER A 316 -21.27 -18.43 -19.37
C SER A 316 -21.94 -18.46 -17.99
N GLU A 317 -21.34 -17.81 -17.00
CA GLU A 317 -21.86 -17.81 -15.62
C GLU A 317 -23.27 -17.21 -15.53
N ASP A 318 -23.57 -16.20 -16.35
CA ASP A 318 -24.89 -15.58 -16.49
C ASP A 318 -25.92 -16.48 -17.22
N LYS A 319 -25.47 -17.64 -17.72
CA LYS A 319 -26.23 -18.60 -18.54
C LYS A 319 -26.86 -18.00 -19.79
N LEU A 320 -26.39 -16.84 -20.26
CA LEU A 320 -26.91 -16.17 -21.46
C LEU A 320 -26.17 -16.61 -22.73
N LYS A 321 -25.01 -17.25 -22.65
CA LYS A 321 -24.25 -17.72 -23.81
C LYS A 321 -23.71 -19.12 -23.61
N ALA A 322 -23.81 -19.94 -24.65
CA ALA A 322 -23.11 -21.20 -24.75
C ALA A 322 -22.04 -21.09 -25.83
N LEU A 323 -20.77 -21.23 -25.43
CA LEU A 323 -19.60 -21.04 -26.27
C LEU A 323 -18.94 -22.40 -26.53
N LEU A 324 -18.66 -22.68 -27.80
CA LEU A 324 -18.00 -23.89 -28.25
C LEU A 324 -16.58 -23.56 -28.71
N THR A 325 -15.63 -24.25 -28.11
CA THR A 325 -14.24 -24.26 -28.51
C THR A 325 -13.90 -25.61 -29.13
N VAL A 326 -13.42 -25.61 -30.37
CA VAL A 326 -13.00 -26.82 -31.10
C VAL A 326 -11.56 -26.65 -31.55
N ARG A 327 -10.70 -27.59 -31.17
CA ARG A 327 -9.29 -27.63 -31.58
C ARG A 327 -9.04 -28.83 -32.48
N LYS A 328 -8.35 -28.61 -33.59
CA LYS A 328 -7.96 -29.69 -34.51
C LYS A 328 -6.78 -30.47 -33.93
N PRO A 329 -6.65 -31.77 -34.24
CA PRO A 329 -5.49 -32.54 -33.78
C PRO A 329 -4.21 -32.10 -34.51
N HIS A 330 -3.07 -32.27 -33.84
CA HIS A 330 -1.72 -32.08 -34.38
C HIS A 330 -0.87 -33.33 -34.15
N GLY A 331 0.15 -33.54 -34.99
CA GLY A 331 0.96 -34.75 -34.97
C GLY A 331 0.11 -36.01 -35.27
N ASN A 332 0.21 -37.01 -34.39
CA ASN A 332 -0.53 -38.28 -34.46
C ASN A 332 -1.85 -38.27 -33.67
N GLY A 333 -2.35 -37.11 -33.24
CA GLY A 333 -3.57 -37.02 -32.44
C GLY A 333 -4.84 -37.51 -33.15
N GLU A 334 -5.80 -38.03 -32.39
CA GLU A 334 -7.04 -38.57 -32.95
C GLU A 334 -7.94 -37.47 -33.55
N PRO A 335 -8.51 -37.68 -34.75
CA PRO A 335 -9.41 -36.72 -35.38
C PRO A 335 -10.79 -36.73 -34.71
N LEU A 336 -11.29 -35.52 -34.44
CA LEU A 336 -12.63 -35.36 -33.88
C LEU A 336 -13.73 -35.90 -34.81
N ASN A 337 -14.68 -36.64 -34.25
CA ASN A 337 -15.89 -37.01 -34.95
C ASN A 337 -16.95 -35.90 -34.82
N LEU A 338 -17.53 -35.46 -35.93
CA LEU A 338 -18.61 -34.46 -35.93
C LEU A 338 -19.85 -34.91 -35.12
N LYS A 339 -20.01 -36.22 -34.89
CA LYS A 339 -21.03 -36.77 -34.00
C LYS A 339 -20.79 -36.40 -32.53
N ASP A 340 -19.53 -36.25 -32.12
CA ASP A 340 -19.15 -35.98 -30.74
C ASP A 340 -19.46 -34.52 -30.36
N ILE A 341 -19.34 -33.59 -31.30
CA ILE A 341 -19.81 -32.19 -31.13
C ILE A 341 -21.32 -32.17 -30.91
N GLY A 342 -22.06 -32.91 -31.75
CA GLY A 342 -23.52 -33.03 -31.61
C GLY A 342 -23.92 -33.67 -30.28
N ALA A 343 -23.16 -34.66 -29.81
CA ALA A 343 -23.36 -35.31 -28.52
C ALA A 343 -23.07 -34.35 -27.36
N ALA A 344 -21.98 -33.58 -27.41
CA ALA A 344 -21.62 -32.59 -26.39
C ALA A 344 -22.69 -31.48 -26.26
N ILE A 345 -23.18 -30.96 -27.39
CA ILE A 345 -24.27 -29.97 -27.41
C ILE A 345 -25.57 -30.56 -26.87
N THR A 346 -25.89 -31.82 -27.19
CA THR A 346 -27.10 -32.49 -26.70
C THR A 346 -27.01 -32.78 -25.20
N ALA A 347 -25.85 -33.24 -24.72
CA ALA A 347 -25.59 -33.49 -23.32
C ALA A 347 -25.67 -32.22 -22.46
N ALA A 348 -25.36 -31.06 -23.05
CA ALA A 348 -25.47 -29.76 -22.40
C ALA A 348 -26.92 -29.25 -22.26
N GLY A 349 -27.92 -29.88 -22.91
CA GLY A 349 -29.34 -29.55 -22.67
C GLY A 349 -29.78 -28.17 -23.17
N LEU A 350 -29.08 -27.59 -24.14
CA LEU A 350 -29.41 -26.28 -24.73
C LEU A 350 -30.68 -26.36 -25.60
N GLN A 351 -31.62 -25.42 -25.45
CA GLN A 351 -32.89 -25.41 -26.21
C GLN A 351 -32.81 -24.67 -27.55
N SER A 352 -32.17 -23.50 -27.57
CA SER A 352 -32.20 -22.56 -28.69
C SER A 352 -31.00 -22.70 -29.63
N VAL A 353 -30.67 -23.93 -30.02
CA VAL A 353 -29.46 -24.23 -30.81
C VAL A 353 -29.78 -24.38 -32.30
N ASP A 354 -29.17 -23.54 -33.14
CA ASP A 354 -29.20 -23.71 -34.60
C ASP A 354 -28.20 -24.77 -35.06
N ARG A 355 -28.64 -26.03 -35.04
CA ARG A 355 -27.83 -27.21 -35.39
C ARG A 355 -27.38 -27.22 -36.84
N GLU A 356 -28.13 -26.60 -37.76
CA GLU A 356 -27.77 -26.55 -39.17
C GLU A 356 -26.64 -25.55 -39.41
N ARG A 357 -26.73 -24.37 -38.79
CA ARG A 357 -25.66 -23.36 -38.82
C ARG A 357 -24.36 -23.89 -38.23
N ILE A 358 -24.40 -24.50 -37.05
CA ILE A 358 -23.22 -25.07 -36.39
C ILE A 358 -22.56 -26.13 -37.26
N ARG A 359 -23.35 -27.05 -37.84
CA ARG A 359 -22.82 -28.11 -38.69
C ARG A 359 -22.12 -27.54 -39.93
N LYS A 360 -22.68 -26.49 -40.53
CA LYS A 360 -22.10 -25.81 -41.68
C LYS A 360 -20.80 -25.09 -41.30
N ASP A 361 -20.84 -24.25 -40.27
CA ASP A 361 -19.73 -23.40 -39.86
C ASP A 361 -18.56 -24.21 -39.30
N VAL A 362 -18.84 -25.23 -38.48
CA VAL A 362 -17.82 -26.18 -38.02
C VAL A 362 -17.28 -27.00 -39.19
N GLY A 363 -18.13 -27.39 -40.16
CA GLY A 363 -17.71 -28.07 -41.38
C GLY A 363 -16.78 -27.22 -42.26
N GLU A 364 -17.04 -25.92 -42.38
CA GLU A 364 -16.18 -24.94 -43.07
C GLU A 364 -14.89 -24.70 -42.29
N PHE A 365 -14.96 -24.57 -40.96
CA PHE A 365 -13.79 -24.51 -40.08
C PHE A 365 -12.89 -25.74 -40.27
N TYR A 366 -13.44 -26.96 -40.32
CA TYR A 366 -12.65 -28.17 -40.54
C TYR A 366 -11.87 -28.16 -41.86
N LYS A 367 -12.44 -27.53 -42.89
CA LYS A 367 -11.84 -27.38 -44.23
C LYS A 367 -10.87 -26.20 -44.35
N SER A 368 -10.86 -25.27 -43.41
CA SER A 368 -9.95 -24.11 -43.43
C SER A 368 -8.57 -24.41 -42.82
N ASP A 369 -7.64 -23.49 -43.01
CA ASP A 369 -6.30 -23.53 -42.42
C ASP A 369 -6.27 -23.16 -40.93
N ALA A 370 -7.40 -22.70 -40.37
CA ALA A 370 -7.52 -22.36 -38.96
C ALA A 370 -7.36 -23.62 -38.09
N THR A 371 -6.69 -23.48 -36.95
CA THR A 371 -6.31 -24.61 -36.08
C THR A 371 -7.20 -24.71 -34.85
N GLU A 372 -7.77 -23.58 -34.42
CA GLU A 372 -8.73 -23.49 -33.32
C GLU A 372 -9.94 -22.64 -33.74
N LEU A 373 -11.13 -23.07 -33.33
CA LEU A 373 -12.36 -22.30 -33.37
C LEU A 373 -12.70 -21.99 -31.92
N VAL A 374 -12.46 -20.76 -31.49
CA VAL A 374 -12.58 -20.33 -30.08
C VAL A 374 -13.84 -19.50 -29.91
N ASP A 375 -14.54 -19.70 -28.79
CA ASP A 375 -15.72 -18.94 -28.37
C ASP A 375 -16.84 -18.84 -29.42
N TYR A 376 -17.04 -19.91 -30.21
CA TYR A 376 -18.12 -19.93 -31.19
C TYR A 376 -19.48 -20.01 -30.46
N VAL A 377 -20.35 -19.03 -30.70
CA VAL A 377 -21.66 -18.95 -30.04
C VAL A 377 -22.62 -20.02 -30.60
N VAL A 378 -22.90 -21.02 -29.77
CA VAL A 378 -23.81 -22.14 -30.07
C VAL A 378 -25.25 -21.79 -29.74
N ALA A 379 -25.49 -21.10 -28.63
CA ALA A 379 -26.79 -20.61 -28.22
C ALA A 379 -26.64 -19.28 -27.47
N GLU A 380 -27.63 -18.41 -27.63
CA GLU A 380 -27.71 -17.12 -26.96
C GLU A 380 -29.11 -16.97 -26.35
N GLY A 381 -29.15 -16.65 -25.06
CA GLY A 381 -30.35 -16.32 -24.31
C GLY A 381 -30.79 -14.88 -24.55
N THR A 382 -32.02 -14.56 -24.17
CA THR A 382 -32.49 -13.16 -24.18
C THR A 382 -32.10 -12.51 -22.84
N PRO A 383 -31.25 -11.48 -22.84
CA PRO A 383 -30.82 -10.85 -21.59
C PRO A 383 -32.01 -10.22 -20.87
N PRO A 384 -32.06 -10.28 -19.52
CA PRO A 384 -33.04 -9.54 -18.75
C PRO A 384 -32.87 -8.03 -18.93
N GLU A 385 -33.97 -7.29 -18.88
CA GLU A 385 -33.92 -5.83 -18.82
C GLU A 385 -33.83 -5.40 -17.35
N ALA A 386 -33.04 -4.36 -17.05
CA ALA A 386 -33.05 -3.72 -15.75
C ALA A 386 -34.37 -2.97 -15.53
N GLY A 387 -34.87 -3.00 -14.29
CA GLY A 387 -36.00 -2.18 -13.90
C GLY A 387 -35.65 -0.69 -13.96
N PRO A 388 -36.66 0.21 -14.02
CA PRO A 388 -36.40 1.65 -13.94
C PRO A 388 -35.73 1.99 -12.59
N ASP A 389 -34.74 2.89 -12.63
CA ASP A 389 -34.04 3.35 -11.43
C ASP A 389 -35.02 3.92 -10.41
N THR A 390 -34.73 3.70 -9.12
CA THR A 390 -35.63 4.15 -8.07
C THR A 390 -35.63 5.67 -8.01
N THR A 391 -36.82 6.26 -7.97
CA THR A 391 -36.97 7.69 -7.76
C THR A 391 -37.02 8.02 -6.27
N VAL A 392 -36.49 9.19 -5.92
CA VAL A 392 -36.58 9.76 -4.57
C VAL A 392 -37.51 10.95 -4.57
N ASP A 393 -38.42 10.99 -3.60
CA ASP A 393 -39.36 12.10 -3.40
C ASP A 393 -39.02 12.86 -2.12
N PHE A 394 -38.85 14.19 -2.23
CA PHE A 394 -38.56 15.06 -1.10
C PHE A 394 -39.84 15.72 -0.61
N SER A 395 -40.27 15.39 0.61
CA SER A 395 -41.52 15.92 1.20
C SER A 395 -41.22 17.15 2.08
N LEU A 396 -40.51 18.14 1.55
CA LEU A 396 -40.05 19.31 2.30
C LEU A 396 -40.45 20.64 1.66
N ARG A 397 -40.62 21.66 2.51
CA ARG A 397 -40.77 23.05 2.09
C ARG A 397 -39.39 23.73 2.16
N TYR A 398 -38.80 23.98 1.01
CA TYR A 398 -37.51 24.67 0.91
C TYR A 398 -37.64 26.16 1.23
N LEU A 399 -36.57 26.72 1.79
CA LEU A 399 -36.39 28.16 1.99
C LEU A 399 -36.20 28.87 0.64
N ASP A 400 -36.46 30.17 0.60
CA ASP A 400 -36.18 30.99 -0.58
C ASP A 400 -34.67 31.26 -0.75
N ASP A 401 -34.27 31.59 -1.98
CA ASP A 401 -32.86 31.76 -2.35
C ASP A 401 -32.19 32.90 -1.56
N GLU A 402 -32.92 33.95 -1.21
CA GLU A 402 -32.41 35.10 -0.44
C GLU A 402 -32.04 34.66 1.00
N THR A 403 -32.92 33.92 1.67
CA THR A 403 -32.68 33.37 3.01
C THR A 403 -31.54 32.37 3.00
N VAL A 404 -31.46 31.53 1.97
CA VAL A 404 -30.36 30.56 1.79
C VAL A 404 -29.01 31.27 1.70
N GLU A 405 -28.89 32.35 0.92
CA GLU A 405 -27.62 33.08 0.80
C GLU A 405 -27.23 33.77 2.11
N GLN A 406 -28.19 34.37 2.83
CA GLN A 406 -27.92 34.96 4.16
C GLN A 406 -27.45 33.94 5.19
N ILE A 407 -27.99 32.71 5.15
CA ILE A 407 -27.52 31.61 6.00
C ILE A 407 -26.13 31.15 5.57
N ARG A 408 -25.87 31.06 4.26
CA ARG A 408 -24.57 30.66 3.70
C ARG A 408 -23.46 31.65 4.06
N GLU A 409 -23.70 32.96 3.97
CA GLU A 409 -22.75 33.99 4.37
C GLU A 409 -22.37 33.88 5.86
N ARG A 410 -23.34 33.62 6.73
CA ARG A 410 -23.09 33.40 8.16
C ARG A 410 -22.27 32.14 8.40
N LEU A 411 -22.56 31.06 7.67
CA LEU A 411 -21.80 29.81 7.74
C LEU A 411 -20.35 29.97 7.24
N ARG A 412 -20.10 30.84 6.25
CA ARG A 412 -18.76 31.22 5.79
C ARG A 412 -18.00 32.03 6.85
N ALA A 413 -18.69 32.93 7.54
CA ALA A 413 -18.10 33.80 8.55
C ALA A 413 -17.71 33.04 9.84
N ASP A 414 -18.51 32.04 10.22
CA ASP A 414 -18.25 31.17 11.37
C ASP A 414 -18.61 29.72 11.05
N THR A 415 -17.60 28.94 10.64
CA THR A 415 -17.78 27.51 10.35
C THR A 415 -18.07 26.69 11.60
N ALA A 416 -17.75 27.18 12.81
CA ALA A 416 -18.13 26.50 14.06
C ALA A 416 -19.64 26.60 14.34
N ALA A 417 -20.34 27.56 13.75
CA ALA A 417 -21.80 27.68 13.81
C ALA A 417 -22.53 26.53 13.10
N ALA A 418 -21.80 25.65 12.39
CA ALA A 418 -22.33 24.42 11.81
C ALA A 418 -22.67 23.33 12.84
N GLY A 419 -22.23 23.47 14.10
CA GLY A 419 -22.40 22.45 15.14
C GLY A 419 -21.24 21.46 15.16
N ASP A 420 -21.54 20.16 15.01
CA ASP A 420 -20.56 19.06 15.10
C ASP A 420 -19.62 18.94 13.89
N GLY A 421 -19.85 19.74 12.84
CA GLY A 421 -19.05 19.76 11.62
C GLY A 421 -19.21 18.50 10.75
N ALA A 422 -20.22 17.66 11.02
CA ALA A 422 -20.41 16.41 10.29
C ALA A 422 -20.59 16.66 8.78
N GLY A 423 -19.71 16.07 7.96
CA GLY A 423 -19.76 16.17 6.49
C GLY A 423 -19.29 17.50 5.90
N MET A 424 -18.65 18.39 6.68
CA MET A 424 -18.14 19.68 6.17
C MET A 424 -16.95 19.56 5.20
N ASP A 425 -16.15 18.50 5.31
CA ASP A 425 -15.01 18.24 4.40
C ASP A 425 -15.46 17.61 3.06
N GLU A 426 -16.63 16.95 3.05
CA GLU A 426 -17.19 16.31 1.85
C GLU A 426 -18.13 17.23 1.07
N PHE A 427 -18.85 18.10 1.77
CA PHE A 427 -19.88 18.97 1.21
C PHE A 427 -19.90 20.31 1.94
N GLY A 428 -19.22 21.29 1.33
CA GLY A 428 -18.95 22.60 1.91
C GLY A 428 -20.13 23.58 1.82
N PRO A 429 -20.05 24.75 2.49
CA PRO A 429 -21.10 25.78 2.46
C PRO A 429 -21.49 26.26 1.06
N ASP A 430 -20.51 26.33 0.15
CA ASP A 430 -20.69 26.86 -1.20
C ASP A 430 -21.39 25.89 -2.15
N GLU A 431 -21.37 24.61 -1.84
CA GLU A 431 -21.98 23.57 -2.66
C GLU A 431 -23.47 23.41 -2.36
N ILE A 432 -23.97 23.98 -1.24
CA ILE A 432 -25.35 23.75 -0.77
C ILE A 432 -26.35 24.29 -1.80
N GLU A 433 -27.13 23.44 -2.46
CA GLU A 433 -28.09 23.88 -3.48
C GLU A 433 -29.39 24.39 -2.87
N GLN A 434 -29.90 23.68 -1.85
CA GLN A 434 -31.19 23.96 -1.24
C GLN A 434 -31.11 23.77 0.28
N MET A 435 -31.86 24.58 1.03
CA MET A 435 -32.03 24.40 2.47
C MET A 435 -33.51 24.30 2.85
N ALA A 436 -33.82 23.53 3.89
CA ALA A 436 -35.17 23.40 4.43
C ALA A 436 -35.16 23.26 5.96
N LEU A 437 -36.13 23.87 6.64
CA LEU A 437 -36.34 23.62 8.06
C LEU A 437 -37.01 22.26 8.25
N VAL A 438 -36.49 21.49 9.21
CA VAL A 438 -37.01 20.16 9.55
C VAL A 438 -37.24 20.05 11.05
N ASP A 439 -38.32 19.35 11.42
CA ASP A 439 -38.65 18.99 12.79
C ASP A 439 -38.08 17.60 13.15
N GLU A 440 -37.91 17.34 14.45
CA GLU A 440 -37.57 16.01 14.98
C GLU A 440 -38.56 14.93 14.48
N GLU A 441 -38.02 13.80 14.02
CA GLU A 441 -38.73 12.68 13.38
C GLU A 441 -39.46 13.03 12.06
N GLN A 442 -39.23 14.21 11.49
CA GLN A 442 -39.80 14.56 10.18
C GLN A 442 -39.14 13.77 9.05
N ARG A 443 -39.96 13.25 8.15
CA ARG A 443 -39.49 12.57 6.93
C ARG A 443 -38.95 13.58 5.91
N ILE A 444 -37.67 13.42 5.58
CA ILE A 444 -36.94 14.25 4.61
C ILE A 444 -37.21 13.77 3.19
N LEU A 445 -37.02 12.48 2.94
CA LEU A 445 -37.28 11.87 1.64
C LEU A 445 -37.83 10.45 1.76
N THR A 446 -38.51 10.01 0.71
CA THR A 446 -38.98 8.64 0.51
C THR A 446 -38.34 8.07 -0.75
N ILE A 447 -37.81 6.86 -0.65
CA ILE A 447 -37.20 6.09 -1.73
C ILE A 447 -38.27 5.12 -2.25
N ALA A 448 -38.60 5.23 -3.54
CA ALA A 448 -39.54 4.30 -4.16
C ALA A 448 -38.94 2.88 -4.18
N PRO A 449 -39.74 1.83 -3.89
CA PRO A 449 -39.24 0.46 -3.92
C PRO A 449 -38.78 0.07 -5.33
N ALA A 450 -37.61 -0.58 -5.42
CA ALA A 450 -37.03 -0.98 -6.69
C ALA A 450 -37.91 -2.02 -7.39
N MET A 451 -38.36 -1.70 -8.61
CA MET A 451 -39.16 -2.62 -9.42
C MET A 451 -38.21 -3.56 -10.18
N PRO A 452 -38.41 -4.88 -10.15
CA PRO A 452 -37.63 -5.80 -10.96
C PRO A 452 -37.94 -5.55 -12.45
N GLY A 453 -36.91 -5.54 -13.28
CA GLY A 453 -37.08 -5.39 -14.72
C GLY A 453 -37.65 -6.63 -15.40
N ARG A 454 -37.84 -6.55 -16.72
CA ARG A 454 -38.43 -7.67 -17.49
C ARG A 454 -37.49 -8.87 -17.44
N SER A 455 -38.03 -10.03 -17.09
CA SER A 455 -37.26 -11.27 -17.03
C SER A 455 -36.80 -11.68 -18.43
N GLY A 456 -35.51 -12.00 -18.56
CA GLY A 456 -34.91 -12.62 -19.73
C GLY A 456 -35.13 -14.13 -19.75
N VAL A 457 -34.48 -14.82 -20.67
CA VAL A 457 -34.50 -16.28 -20.80
C VAL A 457 -33.08 -16.78 -21.05
N ASP A 458 -32.60 -17.73 -20.24
CA ASP A 458 -31.26 -18.31 -20.37
C ASP A 458 -31.17 -19.30 -21.56
N VAL A 459 -29.96 -19.78 -21.87
CA VAL A 459 -29.72 -20.73 -22.99
C VAL A 459 -30.38 -22.10 -22.80
N PHE A 460 -30.91 -22.39 -21.61
CA PHE A 460 -31.63 -23.62 -21.27
C PHE A 460 -33.16 -23.45 -21.31
N GLY A 461 -33.66 -22.23 -21.50
CA GLY A 461 -35.08 -21.90 -21.53
C GLY A 461 -35.68 -21.52 -20.18
N ASN A 462 -34.87 -21.32 -19.13
CA ASN A 462 -35.35 -20.86 -17.83
C ASN A 462 -35.46 -19.33 -17.79
N PRO A 463 -36.46 -18.77 -17.08
CA PRO A 463 -36.56 -17.32 -16.91
C PRO A 463 -35.41 -16.80 -16.05
N VAL A 464 -34.69 -15.78 -16.55
CA VAL A 464 -33.68 -15.03 -15.79
C VAL A 464 -34.36 -13.78 -15.24
N PRO A 465 -34.56 -13.64 -13.91
CA PRO A 465 -35.23 -12.48 -13.35
C PRO A 465 -34.46 -11.19 -13.65
N GLY A 466 -35.19 -10.14 -14.01
CA GLY A 466 -34.61 -8.81 -14.23
C GLY A 466 -34.08 -8.22 -12.94
N SER A 467 -32.88 -7.64 -13.01
CA SER A 467 -32.33 -6.89 -11.88
C SER A 467 -33.24 -5.70 -11.58
N ALA A 468 -33.38 -5.37 -10.30
CA ALA A 468 -34.07 -4.16 -9.91
C ALA A 468 -33.26 -2.92 -10.35
N GLY A 469 -33.94 -1.81 -10.61
CA GLY A 469 -33.28 -0.54 -10.95
C GLY A 469 -32.34 -0.08 -9.84
N THR A 470 -31.36 0.75 -10.19
CA THR A 470 -30.32 1.20 -9.26
C THR A 470 -30.88 2.26 -8.32
N GLU A 471 -30.53 2.17 -7.03
CA GLU A 471 -30.82 3.24 -6.07
C GLU A 471 -29.78 4.37 -6.20
N PRO A 472 -30.18 5.65 -6.24
CA PRO A 472 -29.23 6.75 -6.21
C PRO A 472 -28.37 6.68 -4.94
N ASP A 473 -27.09 7.05 -5.04
CA ASP A 473 -26.19 7.07 -3.87
C ASP A 473 -26.61 8.23 -2.97
N ILE A 474 -27.09 7.94 -1.75
CA ILE A 474 -27.53 8.96 -0.79
C ILE A 474 -26.57 8.97 0.39
N ARG A 475 -25.80 10.05 0.51
CA ARG A 475 -24.90 10.28 1.63
C ARG A 475 -25.55 11.18 2.67
N ILE A 476 -25.71 10.65 3.88
CA ILE A 476 -26.33 11.35 5.00
C ILE A 476 -25.28 11.74 6.04
N PHE A 477 -25.41 12.95 6.58
CA PHE A 477 -24.52 13.52 7.59
C PHE A 477 -25.32 14.20 8.70
N GLY A 478 -24.73 14.29 9.89
CA GLY A 478 -25.34 14.96 11.04
C GLY A 478 -26.57 14.23 11.58
N ARG A 479 -27.63 14.99 11.87
CA ARG A 479 -28.84 14.52 12.57
C ARG A 479 -29.87 13.88 11.64
N ILE A 480 -29.42 12.91 10.85
CA ILE A 480 -30.25 12.19 9.86
C ILE A 480 -30.10 10.69 10.06
N GLU A 481 -31.21 9.96 9.98
CA GLU A 481 -31.24 8.49 10.02
C GLU A 481 -31.98 7.92 8.80
N ARG A 482 -31.42 6.88 8.18
CA ARG A 482 -32.09 6.11 7.13
C ARG A 482 -32.88 4.94 7.73
N ARG A 483 -34.18 4.88 7.45
CA ARG A 483 -35.10 3.80 7.85
C ARG A 483 -35.70 3.15 6.59
N ASP A 484 -35.15 2.01 6.18
CA ASP A 484 -35.51 1.25 4.97
C ASP A 484 -35.76 2.13 3.72
N THR A 485 -37.01 2.52 3.50
CA THR A 485 -37.51 3.24 2.32
C THR A 485 -37.66 4.74 2.53
N PHE A 486 -37.22 5.30 3.65
CA PHE A 486 -37.25 6.74 3.87
C PHE A 486 -36.12 7.21 4.79
N ILE A 487 -35.88 8.52 4.77
CA ILE A 487 -34.86 9.18 5.60
C ILE A 487 -35.56 10.21 6.47
N ILE A 488 -35.20 10.27 7.75
CA ILE A 488 -35.78 11.18 8.73
C ILE A 488 -34.72 12.09 9.36
N ALA A 489 -35.15 13.25 9.85
CA ALA A 489 -34.37 14.07 10.77
C ALA A 489 -34.49 13.49 12.18
N THR A 490 -33.38 13.28 12.88
CA THR A 490 -33.38 12.79 14.27
C THR A 490 -33.52 13.91 15.30
N GLU A 491 -33.29 15.16 14.90
CA GLU A 491 -33.50 16.36 15.72
C GLU A 491 -33.94 17.52 14.82
N SER A 492 -34.67 18.51 15.38
CA SER A 492 -35.06 19.72 14.65
C SER A 492 -33.84 20.56 14.24
N GLY A 493 -33.87 21.12 13.03
CA GLY A 493 -32.77 21.94 12.52
C GLY A 493 -32.94 22.37 11.07
N LEU A 494 -31.81 22.63 10.41
CA LEU A 494 -31.75 22.99 9.00
C LEU A 494 -31.14 21.85 8.20
N LEU A 495 -31.88 21.38 7.19
CA LEU A 495 -31.40 20.45 6.18
C LEU A 495 -30.68 21.22 5.08
N ASP A 496 -29.41 20.91 4.86
CA ASP A 496 -28.65 21.26 3.67
C ASP A 496 -28.75 20.10 2.66
N LYS A 497 -28.98 20.44 1.39
CA LYS A 497 -29.05 19.47 0.28
C LYS A 497 -28.13 19.89 -0.86
N HIS A 498 -27.42 18.91 -1.40
CA HIS A 498 -26.61 19.06 -2.61
C HIS A 498 -26.68 17.81 -3.47
N ARG A 499 -26.51 17.99 -4.77
CA ARG A 499 -26.49 16.91 -5.75
C ARG A 499 -25.25 17.05 -6.61
N ASP A 500 -24.42 16.01 -6.63
CA ASP A 500 -23.29 15.86 -7.54
C ASP A 500 -23.47 14.59 -8.37
N GLY A 501 -23.76 14.76 -9.66
CA GLY A 501 -24.16 13.66 -10.54
C GLY A 501 -25.38 12.90 -10.00
N ASP A 502 -25.20 11.59 -9.77
CA ASP A 502 -26.22 10.69 -9.22
C ASP A 502 -26.16 10.57 -7.69
N THR A 503 -25.24 11.29 -7.03
CA THR A 503 -25.08 11.27 -5.58
C THR A 503 -25.83 12.44 -4.94
N ILE A 504 -26.62 12.15 -3.90
CA ILE A 504 -27.37 13.13 -3.13
C ILE A 504 -26.75 13.23 -1.73
N TYR A 505 -26.27 14.42 -1.39
CA TYR A 505 -25.71 14.76 -0.09
C TYR A 505 -26.77 15.46 0.75
N LEU A 506 -27.02 14.95 1.95
CA LEU A 506 -27.98 15.48 2.90
C LEU A 506 -27.34 15.67 4.26
N ARG A 507 -27.53 16.85 4.86
CA ARG A 507 -27.02 17.15 6.20
C ARG A 507 -28.06 17.90 7.01
N VAL A 508 -28.43 17.41 8.19
CA VAL A 508 -29.21 18.20 9.15
C VAL A 508 -28.28 18.70 10.23
N ARG A 509 -28.25 20.03 10.39
CA ARG A 509 -27.47 20.73 11.40
C ARG A 509 -28.35 21.55 12.34
N PRO A 510 -27.95 21.74 13.61
CA PRO A 510 -28.71 22.56 14.55
C PRO A 510 -28.90 23.98 14.02
N HIS A 511 -30.13 24.47 14.01
CA HIS A 511 -30.45 25.81 13.55
C HIS A 511 -31.71 26.33 14.25
N GLN A 512 -31.60 27.50 14.85
CA GLN A 512 -32.73 28.21 15.48
C GLN A 512 -32.44 29.70 15.52
N ASP A 513 -33.32 30.52 14.97
CA ASP A 513 -33.23 31.97 15.12
C ASP A 513 -33.53 32.40 16.57
N ALA A 514 -32.91 33.49 17.01
CA ALA A 514 -33.22 34.09 18.29
C ALA A 514 -34.65 34.67 18.28
N ASP A 515 -35.35 34.53 19.41
CA ASP A 515 -36.68 35.08 19.61
C ASP A 515 -36.74 35.88 20.91
N ALA A 516 -37.57 36.93 20.94
CA ALA A 516 -37.74 37.82 22.08
C ALA A 516 -39.23 38.00 22.40
N ALA A 517 -39.66 37.40 23.51
CA ALA A 517 -41.02 37.54 24.02
C ALA A 517 -41.05 38.56 25.17
N VAL A 518 -41.94 39.56 25.08
CA VAL A 518 -42.07 40.59 26.12
C VAL A 518 -43.18 40.21 27.11
N HIS A 519 -42.87 40.31 28.39
CA HIS A 519 -43.82 40.12 29.48
C HIS A 519 -43.89 41.38 30.35
N ILE A 520 -45.09 41.98 30.43
CA ILE A 520 -45.38 43.12 31.30
C ILE A 520 -45.89 42.61 32.64
N ALA A 521 -45.31 43.08 33.74
CA ALA A 521 -45.74 42.72 35.09
C ALA A 521 -47.17 43.20 35.37
N LYS A 522 -47.86 42.53 36.31
CA LYS A 522 -49.28 42.81 36.65
C LYS A 522 -49.55 44.25 37.09
N ASP A 523 -48.54 44.97 37.58
CA ASP A 523 -48.63 46.37 38.00
C ASP A 523 -48.49 47.37 36.85
N GLU A 524 -48.13 46.88 35.66
CA GLU A 524 -47.79 47.68 34.46
C GLU A 524 -46.62 48.64 34.71
N MET A 525 -45.77 48.37 35.72
CA MET A 525 -44.62 49.23 36.06
C MET A 525 -43.29 48.67 35.55
N THR A 526 -43.24 47.40 35.16
CA THR A 526 -42.02 46.77 34.62
C THR A 526 -42.33 45.89 33.42
N ALA A 527 -41.44 45.93 32.43
CA ALA A 527 -41.48 45.04 31.27
C ALA A 527 -40.16 44.26 31.17
N PHE A 528 -40.28 42.94 30.96
CA PHE A 528 -39.17 42.02 30.79
C PHE A 528 -39.17 41.46 29.37
N VAL A 529 -38.00 41.31 28.77
CA VAL A 529 -37.79 40.53 27.54
C VAL A 529 -37.23 39.17 27.94
N HIS A 530 -37.97 38.12 27.58
CA HIS A 530 -37.52 36.74 27.62
C HIS A 530 -36.82 36.43 26.31
N VAL A 531 -35.51 36.23 26.37
CA VAL A 531 -34.69 35.89 25.20
C VAL A 531 -34.64 34.39 25.05
N LYS A 532 -35.05 33.90 23.88
CA LYS A 532 -34.74 32.55 23.41
C LYS A 532 -33.51 32.69 22.51
N PRO A 533 -32.35 32.16 22.92
CA PRO A 533 -31.12 32.38 22.19
C PRO A 533 -31.12 31.67 20.83
N HIS A 534 -30.39 32.21 19.86
CA HIS A 534 -30.13 31.56 18.59
C HIS A 534 -29.26 30.31 18.78
N HIS A 535 -29.35 29.39 17.83
CA HIS A 535 -28.53 28.19 17.77
C HIS A 535 -28.02 27.97 16.35
N GLY A 536 -26.74 27.58 16.23
CA GLY A 536 -26.07 27.39 14.95
C GLY A 536 -26.07 28.65 14.09
N THR A 537 -26.44 28.54 12.80
CA THR A 537 -26.55 29.71 11.90
C THR A 537 -27.87 30.46 12.03
N GLY A 538 -28.49 30.44 13.21
CA GLY A 538 -29.66 31.26 13.51
C GLY A 538 -29.36 32.75 13.46
N GLN A 539 -30.36 33.59 13.24
CA GLN A 539 -30.21 35.04 13.33
C GLN A 539 -30.04 35.44 14.79
N VAL A 540 -28.98 36.19 15.07
CA VAL A 540 -28.71 36.79 16.39
C VAL A 540 -29.80 37.81 16.68
N LEU A 541 -30.18 37.93 17.94
CA LEU A 541 -31.16 38.90 18.41
C LEU A 541 -30.68 40.32 18.12
N SER A 542 -31.43 41.06 17.30
CA SER A 542 -31.14 42.46 17.01
C SER A 542 -31.88 43.39 17.98
N ALA A 543 -31.26 44.53 18.30
CA ALA A 543 -31.91 45.56 19.12
C ALA A 543 -33.24 46.03 18.49
N ASP A 544 -33.33 46.03 17.16
CA ASP A 544 -34.54 46.42 16.44
C ASP A 544 -35.66 45.40 16.58
N LEU A 545 -35.34 44.09 16.61
CA LEU A 545 -36.32 43.04 16.89
C LEU A 545 -36.82 43.15 18.34
N VAL A 546 -35.94 43.42 19.31
CA VAL A 546 -36.34 43.65 20.71
C VAL A 546 -37.27 44.86 20.81
N ARG A 547 -36.93 45.99 20.16
CA ARG A 547 -37.78 47.19 20.14
C ARG A 547 -39.14 46.89 19.50
N LYS A 548 -39.16 46.17 18.37
CA LYS A 548 -40.40 45.76 17.72
C LYS A 548 -41.27 44.89 18.63
N SER A 549 -40.69 43.89 19.31
CA SER A 549 -41.41 43.06 20.29
C SER A 549 -41.94 43.88 21.48
N MET A 550 -41.22 44.92 21.90
CA MET A 550 -41.65 45.86 22.94
C MET A 550 -42.81 46.75 22.48
N ASP A 551 -42.74 47.24 21.25
CA ASP A 551 -43.81 48.02 20.62
C ASP A 551 -45.08 47.17 20.43
N ASP A 552 -44.94 45.94 19.94
CA ASP A 552 -46.04 44.98 19.77
C ASP A 552 -46.71 44.63 21.12
N ALA A 553 -45.93 44.60 22.21
CA ALA A 553 -46.43 44.41 23.57
C ALA A 553 -46.99 45.70 24.23
N GLY A 554 -46.87 46.86 23.56
CA GLY A 554 -47.41 48.14 24.02
C GLY A 554 -46.53 48.89 25.02
N VAL A 555 -45.23 48.58 25.11
CA VAL A 555 -44.28 49.26 25.99
C VAL A 555 -43.83 50.56 25.33
N THR A 556 -44.30 51.70 25.83
CA THR A 556 -44.08 53.03 25.22
C THR A 556 -43.29 53.99 26.12
N HIS A 557 -43.13 53.68 27.40
CA HIS A 557 -42.54 54.59 28.39
C HIS A 557 -41.50 53.90 29.26
N GLY A 558 -40.39 54.60 29.52
CA GLY A 558 -39.34 54.13 30.43
C GLY A 558 -38.44 53.02 29.89
N ILE A 559 -38.27 52.97 28.57
CA ILE A 559 -37.40 52.02 27.87
C ILE A 559 -35.93 52.24 28.27
N SER A 560 -35.24 51.15 28.61
CA SER A 560 -33.82 51.13 28.97
C SER A 560 -32.97 50.60 27.82
N GLU A 561 -32.13 51.45 27.24
CA GLU A 561 -31.16 51.05 26.20
C GLU A 561 -30.12 50.05 26.75
N GLU A 562 -29.76 50.16 28.03
CA GLU A 562 -28.89 49.17 28.69
C GLU A 562 -29.58 47.80 28.81
N GLY A 563 -30.89 47.79 29.06
CA GLY A 563 -31.69 46.57 29.10
C GLY A 563 -31.80 45.89 27.74
N ILE A 564 -32.02 46.67 26.67
CA ILE A 564 -32.04 46.15 25.30
C ILE A 564 -30.66 45.56 24.92
N SER A 565 -29.57 46.26 25.23
CA SER A 565 -28.21 45.76 25.00
C SER A 565 -27.94 44.47 25.79
N ALA A 566 -28.38 44.40 27.04
CA ALA A 566 -28.23 43.21 27.87
C ALA A 566 -29.05 42.01 27.38
N ALA A 567 -30.17 42.24 26.67
CA ALA A 567 -30.95 41.19 26.01
C ALA A 567 -30.24 40.64 24.76
N VAL A 568 -29.66 41.53 23.95
CA VAL A 568 -28.82 41.13 22.79
C VAL A 568 -27.58 40.36 23.24
N GLU A 569 -26.96 40.77 24.36
CA GLU A 569 -25.81 40.03 24.92
C GLU A 569 -26.21 38.69 25.54
N ALA A 570 -27.43 38.58 26.09
CA ALA A 570 -27.96 37.33 26.60
C ALA A 570 -28.11 36.29 25.49
N ASP A 571 -28.57 36.71 24.31
CA ASP A 571 -28.61 35.86 23.11
C ASP A 571 -27.21 35.38 22.69
N ARG A 572 -26.23 36.30 22.58
CA ARG A 572 -24.84 35.96 22.22
C ARG A 572 -24.16 35.00 23.17
N THR A 573 -24.48 35.10 24.46
CA THR A 573 -23.89 34.25 25.51
C THR A 573 -24.67 32.95 25.74
N GLY A 574 -25.80 32.76 25.06
CA GLY A 574 -26.69 31.61 25.23
C GLY A 574 -27.43 31.59 26.58
N ASP A 575 -27.48 32.71 27.30
CA ASP A 575 -28.11 32.83 28.61
C ASP A 575 -29.62 33.10 28.45
N ALA A 576 -30.43 32.05 28.61
CA ALA A 576 -31.89 32.14 28.58
C ALA A 576 -32.42 32.80 29.86
N ARG A 577 -32.25 34.13 29.96
CA ARG A 577 -32.69 34.96 31.09
C ARG A 577 -33.74 35.99 30.69
N SER A 578 -34.50 36.45 31.69
CA SER A 578 -35.46 37.54 31.54
C SER A 578 -34.75 38.85 31.86
N VAL A 579 -34.66 39.76 30.89
CA VAL A 579 -33.96 41.04 31.04
C VAL A 579 -34.99 42.15 31.23
N LEU A 580 -34.80 42.99 32.25
CA LEU A 580 -35.63 44.17 32.47
C LEU A 580 -35.32 45.22 31.39
N VAL A 581 -36.31 45.55 30.58
CA VAL A 581 -36.12 46.45 29.41
C VAL A 581 -36.91 47.75 29.50
N ALA A 582 -37.92 47.83 30.36
CA ALA A 582 -38.59 49.10 30.64
C ALA A 582 -39.10 49.20 32.08
N CYS A 583 -39.04 50.40 32.64
CA CYS A 583 -39.56 50.75 33.96
C CYS A 583 -40.46 51.98 33.88
N GLY A 584 -41.71 51.84 34.31
CA GLY A 584 -42.63 52.97 34.45
C GLY A 584 -42.08 53.99 35.45
N THR A 585 -42.40 55.26 35.26
CA THR A 585 -42.04 56.31 36.21
C THR A 585 -43.01 56.27 37.39
N PRO A 586 -42.59 55.91 38.61
CA PRO A 586 -43.48 55.94 39.77
C PRO A 586 -43.92 57.38 40.09
N ALA A 587 -45.10 57.54 40.69
CA ALA A 587 -45.58 58.85 41.13
C ALA A 587 -44.70 59.40 42.27
N THR A 588 -44.34 60.68 42.22
CA THR A 588 -43.49 61.34 43.23
C THR A 588 -44.35 62.24 44.14
N LYS A 589 -44.13 62.29 45.45
CA LYS A 589 -44.91 63.10 46.42
C LYS A 589 -44.06 64.18 47.10
N ALA A 590 -44.62 65.35 47.41
CA ALA A 590 -45.36 65.55 48.66
C ALA A 590 -44.61 65.47 50.01
N GLY A 591 -43.28 65.40 50.09
CA GLY A 591 -42.49 65.50 51.35
C GLY A 591 -42.86 64.49 52.46
N THR A 592 -42.32 63.28 52.40
CA THR A 592 -42.23 62.38 53.57
C THR A 592 -40.87 62.64 54.25
N PRO A 593 -40.80 62.85 55.58
CA PRO A 593 -39.50 63.06 56.23
C PRO A 593 -38.59 61.87 55.93
N ALA A 594 -37.42 62.14 55.33
CA ALA A 594 -36.47 61.10 54.97
C ALA A 594 -35.87 60.54 56.26
N ALA A 595 -36.32 59.35 56.66
CA ALA A 595 -35.66 58.53 57.66
C ALA A 595 -34.43 57.90 57.01
N GLN A 596 -33.25 58.47 57.26
CA GLN A 596 -31.98 57.87 56.88
C GLN A 596 -31.62 56.81 57.92
N LEU A 597 -31.76 55.53 57.57
CA LEU A 597 -31.21 54.46 58.40
C LEU A 597 -29.66 54.56 58.37
N LEU A 598 -29.04 54.63 59.53
CA LEU A 598 -27.59 54.77 59.72
C LEU A 598 -26.88 53.42 59.86
N VAL A 599 -27.65 52.32 59.89
CA VAL A 599 -27.14 50.95 59.85
C VAL A 599 -27.34 50.40 58.45
N GLU A 600 -26.27 49.85 57.86
CA GLU A 600 -26.35 49.16 56.57
C GLU A 600 -27.23 47.91 56.70
N LEU A 601 -28.41 47.93 56.06
CA LEU A 601 -29.21 46.73 55.88
C LEU A 601 -28.74 46.04 54.60
N PRO A 602 -28.48 44.71 54.63
CA PRO A 602 -28.26 43.96 53.41
C PRO A 602 -29.52 44.03 52.53
N THR A 603 -29.34 44.36 51.26
CA THR A 603 -30.38 44.43 50.24
C THR A 603 -30.95 43.04 49.97
N ALA A 604 -32.25 42.94 49.65
CA ALA A 604 -32.96 41.67 49.48
C ALA A 604 -32.39 40.74 48.36
N GLU A 605 -31.53 41.25 47.49
CA GLU A 605 -30.86 40.50 46.41
C GLU A 605 -29.60 39.73 46.84
N GLU A 606 -29.11 39.88 48.08
CA GLU A 606 -27.94 39.13 48.59
C GLU A 606 -28.30 37.76 49.21
N THR A 607 -29.56 37.30 49.08
CA THR A 607 -30.07 36.13 49.81
C THR A 607 -29.91 34.79 49.08
N GLU A 608 -29.53 34.77 47.79
CA GLU A 608 -29.52 33.50 47.01
C GLU A 608 -28.16 33.04 46.45
N ARG A 609 -27.08 33.81 46.62
CA ARG A 609 -25.75 33.39 46.15
C ARG A 609 -24.64 33.81 47.09
N ARG A 610 -24.41 33.04 48.16
CA ARG A 610 -23.11 32.97 48.86
C ARG A 610 -23.06 31.78 49.81
N SER A 611 -22.64 30.63 49.27
CA SER A 611 -21.76 29.75 50.02
C SER A 611 -20.42 30.50 50.19
N SER A 612 -19.80 30.37 51.37
CA SER A 612 -18.53 30.97 51.76
C SER A 612 -18.58 32.40 52.33
N GLU A 613 -18.47 32.46 53.66
CA GLU A 613 -17.72 33.45 54.43
C GLU A 613 -17.97 34.95 54.14
N LYS A 614 -19.01 35.52 54.76
CA LYS A 614 -18.96 36.82 55.48
C LYS A 614 -20.30 37.07 56.19
N ASN A 615 -20.21 37.43 57.48
CA ASN A 615 -21.35 37.74 58.34
C ASN A 615 -22.12 38.96 57.82
N SER A 616 -23.37 38.77 57.39
CA SER A 616 -24.31 39.88 57.26
C SER A 616 -24.94 40.15 58.63
N SER A 617 -24.27 40.95 59.45
CA SER A 617 -24.75 41.26 60.79
C SER A 617 -25.72 42.44 60.73
N ARG A 618 -27.04 42.16 60.87
CA ARG A 618 -28.01 43.14 61.40
C ARG A 618 -27.81 43.42 62.90
N GLY A 619 -26.68 42.99 63.45
CA GLY A 619 -26.32 43.15 64.85
C GLY A 619 -25.97 44.59 65.15
N VAL A 620 -26.69 45.20 66.09
CA VAL A 620 -26.37 46.51 66.64
C VAL A 620 -25.79 46.34 68.04
N ARG A 621 -24.85 47.21 68.39
CA ARG A 621 -24.30 47.28 69.76
C ARG A 621 -25.04 48.33 70.58
N ARG A 622 -25.05 48.16 71.90
CA ARG A 622 -25.53 49.16 72.85
C ARG A 622 -24.84 50.51 72.57
N GLY A 623 -25.66 51.55 72.36
CA GLY A 623 -25.24 52.92 72.07
C GLY A 623 -25.10 53.25 70.57
N GLN A 624 -25.28 52.28 69.67
CA GLN A 624 -25.14 52.50 68.23
C GLN A 624 -26.34 53.27 67.65
N PRO A 625 -26.12 54.35 66.85
CA PRO A 625 -27.20 55.07 66.17
C PRO A 625 -27.78 54.24 65.02
N ILE A 626 -29.10 54.14 64.99
CA ILE A 626 -29.85 53.26 64.10
C ILE A 626 -30.44 54.01 62.91
N ALA A 627 -31.11 55.15 63.14
CA ALA A 627 -31.72 55.96 62.09
C ALA A 627 -31.73 57.44 62.47
N LYS A 628 -31.76 58.33 61.47
CA LYS A 628 -31.90 59.79 61.60
C LYS A 628 -33.00 60.29 60.65
N VAL A 629 -34.03 60.95 61.18
CA VAL A 629 -35.17 61.46 60.40
C VAL A 629 -35.05 62.96 60.19
N MET A 630 -35.03 63.42 58.93
CA MET A 630 -34.99 64.83 58.50
C MET A 630 -36.38 65.31 58.05
N ARG A 631 -36.82 66.50 58.45
CA ARG A 631 -38.07 67.12 57.94
C ARG A 631 -37.80 67.85 56.62
N ASN A 632 -38.45 67.49 55.52
CA ASN A 632 -38.38 68.25 54.26
C ASN A 632 -39.74 68.28 53.51
N PRO A 633 -40.25 69.45 53.09
CA PRO A 633 -41.46 69.58 52.28
C PRO A 633 -41.14 69.68 50.77
N GLY A 634 -41.86 68.97 49.90
CA GLY A 634 -41.78 69.11 48.43
C GLY A 634 -43.08 68.65 47.77
N GLU A 635 -43.41 69.04 46.53
CA GLU A 635 -44.72 68.86 45.85
C GLU A 635 -44.94 67.52 45.12
N THR A 636 -46.19 67.18 44.78
CA THR A 636 -46.64 65.89 44.21
C THR A 636 -46.72 65.89 42.67
N VAL A 637 -46.26 64.82 42.02
CA VAL A 637 -46.23 64.54 40.57
C VAL A 637 -46.81 63.13 40.30
N ASN A 638 -47.70 62.98 39.31
CA ASN A 638 -48.29 61.68 38.92
C ASN A 638 -47.26 60.73 38.29
N GLY A 639 -47.49 59.42 38.40
CA GLY A 639 -46.66 58.39 37.78
C GLY A 639 -47.15 58.01 36.38
N VAL A 640 -46.34 57.28 35.63
CA VAL A 640 -46.62 56.78 34.27
C VAL A 640 -46.19 55.31 34.20
N THR A 641 -47.10 54.41 33.81
CA THR A 641 -46.83 52.98 33.57
C THR A 641 -45.94 52.76 32.35
N VAL A 642 -45.39 51.56 32.15
CA VAL A 642 -44.58 51.23 30.96
C VAL A 642 -45.36 51.30 29.65
N THR A 643 -46.69 51.21 29.71
CA THR A 643 -47.59 51.36 28.56
C THR A 643 -48.05 52.81 28.32
N GLY A 644 -47.52 53.77 29.09
CA GLY A 644 -47.81 55.20 28.93
C GLY A 644 -49.08 55.68 29.63
N ILE A 645 -49.75 54.82 30.42
CA ILE A 645 -50.96 55.18 31.16
C ILE A 645 -50.59 55.93 32.45
N PRO A 646 -51.09 57.17 32.67
CA PRO A 646 -50.81 57.91 33.89
C PRO A 646 -51.52 57.30 35.10
N ARG A 647 -50.78 57.11 36.19
CA ARG A 647 -51.27 56.62 37.49
C ARG A 647 -51.37 57.79 38.48
N PRO A 648 -52.58 58.15 38.96
CA PRO A 648 -52.75 59.23 39.93
C PRO A 648 -52.17 58.86 41.29
N ALA A 649 -51.54 59.83 41.96
CA ALA A 649 -51.00 59.66 43.30
C ALA A 649 -52.13 59.39 44.32
N ARG A 650 -52.15 58.22 44.97
CA ARG A 650 -53.10 57.91 46.06
C ARG A 650 -52.67 58.61 47.35
N ASP A 651 -53.62 59.20 48.07
CA ASP A 651 -53.41 59.88 49.35
C ASP A 651 -52.98 58.89 50.44
N ILE A 652 -51.97 59.25 51.23
CA ILE A 652 -51.46 58.39 52.32
C ILE A 652 -51.03 59.32 53.47
N GLN A 653 -51.60 59.11 54.66
CA GLN A 653 -51.25 59.80 55.89
C GLN A 653 -49.77 59.59 56.25
N ALA A 654 -49.13 60.62 56.81
CA ALA A 654 -47.72 60.61 57.21
C ALA A 654 -47.42 59.47 58.21
N ARG A 655 -46.48 58.58 57.87
CA ARG A 655 -45.94 57.56 58.79
C ARG A 655 -44.94 58.19 59.75
N VAL A 656 -45.19 58.03 61.05
CA VAL A 656 -44.23 58.35 62.12
C VAL A 656 -43.43 57.07 62.40
N VAL A 657 -42.09 57.16 62.43
CA VAL A 657 -41.24 56.02 62.84
C VAL A 657 -41.24 55.95 64.37
N HIS A 658 -41.61 54.80 64.93
CA HIS A 658 -41.70 54.60 66.38
C HIS A 658 -40.48 53.84 66.93
N ALA A 659 -40.04 54.15 68.16
CA ALA A 659 -39.04 53.36 68.86
C ALA A 659 -39.71 52.20 69.61
N GLY A 660 -39.25 50.99 69.36
CA GLY A 660 -39.70 49.77 70.01
C GLY A 660 -38.77 49.32 71.13
N GLU A 661 -38.85 48.04 71.47
CA GLU A 661 -38.02 47.42 72.52
C GLU A 661 -36.52 47.60 72.25
N ASN A 662 -35.78 47.97 73.30
CA ASN A 662 -34.34 48.19 73.28
C ASN A 662 -33.86 49.29 72.31
N VAL A 663 -34.73 50.27 71.97
CA VAL A 663 -34.41 51.46 71.16
C VAL A 663 -34.85 52.73 71.90
N GLU A 664 -34.00 53.75 71.92
CA GLU A 664 -34.24 55.06 72.54
C GLU A 664 -34.28 56.17 71.48
N ILE A 665 -35.19 57.14 71.62
CA ILE A 665 -35.28 58.32 70.75
C ILE A 665 -34.51 59.48 71.36
N ARG A 666 -33.67 60.13 70.58
CA ARG A 666 -32.96 61.35 70.97
C ARG A 666 -33.19 62.46 69.94
N GLU A 667 -33.73 63.59 70.37
CA GLU A 667 -33.96 64.77 69.53
C GLU A 667 -32.80 65.77 69.61
N GLY A 668 -32.39 66.34 68.46
CA GLY A 668 -31.36 67.37 68.37
C GLY A 668 -31.21 67.94 66.95
N ASP A 669 -30.91 69.24 66.83
CA ASP A 669 -30.65 69.97 65.58
C ASP A 669 -31.66 69.70 64.45
N GLY A 670 -32.95 69.82 64.74
CA GLY A 670 -34.01 69.67 63.73
C GLY A 670 -34.17 68.25 63.17
N SER A 671 -33.55 67.25 63.80
CA SER A 671 -33.58 65.83 63.42
C SER A 671 -33.91 64.91 64.60
N ILE A 672 -34.51 63.75 64.31
CA ILE A 672 -34.81 62.71 65.31
C ILE A 672 -33.85 61.55 65.08
N THR A 673 -33.07 61.14 66.09
CA THR A 673 -32.13 60.01 66.01
C THR A 673 -32.58 58.84 66.90
N LEU A 674 -32.57 57.62 66.37
CA LEU A 674 -32.84 56.37 67.10
C LEU A 674 -31.52 55.72 67.55
N LEU A 675 -31.40 55.28 68.80
CA LEU A 675 -30.20 54.64 69.39
C LEU A 675 -30.54 53.26 69.97
N ALA A 676 -29.69 52.26 69.77
CA ALA A 676 -29.82 50.95 70.40
C ALA A 676 -29.46 51.01 71.90
N THR A 677 -30.27 50.45 72.80
CA THR A 677 -29.96 50.43 74.25
C THR A 677 -29.32 49.12 74.74
N ARG A 678 -29.31 48.07 73.90
CA ARG A 678 -28.68 46.76 74.16
C ARG A 678 -28.04 46.19 72.89
N ASP A 679 -27.14 45.22 73.05
CA ASP A 679 -26.62 44.41 71.93
C ASP A 679 -27.70 43.45 71.45
N GLY A 680 -27.95 43.38 70.14
CA GLY A 680 -28.99 42.53 69.59
C GLY A 680 -29.14 42.67 68.08
N GLU A 681 -30.11 41.98 67.50
CA GLU A 681 -30.39 42.08 66.07
C GLU A 681 -31.49 43.11 65.79
N LEU A 682 -31.24 43.99 64.83
CA LEU A 682 -32.18 45.03 64.41
C LEU A 682 -33.34 44.42 63.62
N ILE A 683 -34.57 44.66 64.10
CA ILE A 683 -35.80 44.26 63.40
C ILE A 683 -36.75 45.45 63.33
N ILE A 684 -37.30 45.68 62.14
CA ILE A 684 -38.32 46.70 61.90
C ILE A 684 -39.66 45.98 61.70
N ARG A 685 -40.66 46.25 62.54
CA ARG A 685 -42.03 45.72 62.44
C ARG A 685 -43.01 46.88 62.57
N ASP A 686 -43.99 46.97 61.68
CA ASP A 686 -45.07 47.97 61.76
C ASP A 686 -44.58 49.41 62.02
N ASP A 687 -43.58 49.87 61.25
CA ASP A 687 -42.91 51.17 61.39
C ASP A 687 -42.23 51.43 62.74
N THR A 688 -42.08 50.39 63.56
CA THR A 688 -41.41 50.42 64.86
C THR A 688 -40.08 49.68 64.79
N VAL A 689 -39.01 50.33 65.27
CA VAL A 689 -37.66 49.76 65.28
C VAL A 689 -37.39 49.07 66.61
N HIS A 690 -37.11 47.77 66.58
CA HIS A 690 -36.79 46.94 67.75
C HIS A 690 -35.36 46.41 67.65
N VAL A 691 -34.73 46.19 68.80
CA VAL A 691 -33.48 45.40 68.90
C VAL A 691 -33.79 44.13 69.69
N LEU A 692 -33.80 42.99 68.98
CA LEU A 692 -34.02 41.69 69.60
C LEU A 692 -32.76 41.24 70.34
N VAL A 693 -32.91 41.01 71.63
CA VAL A 693 -31.85 40.52 72.52
C VAL A 693 -31.90 39.00 72.72
N ASP A 694 -33.06 38.39 72.45
CA ASP A 694 -33.27 36.94 72.47
C ASP A 694 -33.89 36.44 71.16
N LEU A 695 -33.32 35.37 70.61
CA LEU A 695 -33.83 34.64 69.47
C LEU A 695 -34.47 33.34 69.96
N ARG A 696 -35.77 33.16 69.74
CA ARG A 696 -36.51 31.94 70.10
C ARG A 696 -36.87 31.13 68.86
N ILE A 697 -36.45 29.87 68.84
CA ILE A 697 -36.76 28.89 67.80
C ILE A 697 -37.63 27.81 68.43
N SER A 698 -38.87 27.67 67.96
CA SER A 698 -39.86 26.76 68.55
C SER A 698 -39.65 25.29 68.16
N GLY A 699 -38.83 25.00 67.15
CA GLY A 699 -38.57 23.65 66.65
C GLY A 699 -37.10 23.25 66.67
N ASP A 700 -36.77 22.24 65.85
CA ASP A 700 -35.41 21.77 65.64
C ASP A 700 -34.63 22.71 64.70
N VAL A 701 -33.32 22.83 64.92
CA VAL A 701 -32.40 23.48 63.98
C VAL A 701 -31.91 22.43 62.99
N ASP A 702 -32.43 22.49 61.77
CA ASP A 702 -32.16 21.58 60.65
C ASP A 702 -31.66 22.34 59.40
N GLN A 703 -31.52 21.65 58.27
CA GLN A 703 -31.10 22.28 57.00
C GLN A 703 -32.01 23.43 56.55
N LYS A 704 -33.30 23.42 56.92
CA LYS A 704 -34.24 24.51 56.59
C LYS A 704 -33.97 25.75 57.44
N THR A 705 -33.61 25.54 58.70
CA THR A 705 -33.25 26.63 59.64
C THR A 705 -31.88 27.21 59.31
N GLY A 706 -30.93 26.35 58.88
CA GLY A 706 -29.58 26.76 58.49
C GLY A 706 -28.68 27.14 59.67
N ARG A 707 -27.55 27.81 59.35
CA ARG A 707 -26.56 28.25 60.35
C ARG A 707 -27.08 29.45 61.12
N ILE A 708 -27.05 29.37 62.45
CA ILE A 708 -27.45 30.45 63.35
C ILE A 708 -26.21 31.22 63.78
N ASN A 709 -26.20 32.54 63.57
CA ASN A 709 -25.20 33.45 64.11
C ASN A 709 -25.88 34.69 64.69
N PHE A 710 -26.06 34.73 66.00
CA PHE A 710 -26.86 35.74 66.69
C PHE A 710 -26.05 36.42 67.81
N PRO A 711 -26.01 37.76 67.90
CA PRO A 711 -25.20 38.43 68.93
C PRO A 711 -25.77 38.28 70.35
N GLY A 712 -27.07 38.02 70.51
CA GLY A 712 -27.75 37.91 71.80
C GLY A 712 -27.91 36.47 72.32
N ILE A 713 -28.96 36.24 73.09
CA ILE A 713 -29.33 34.94 73.67
C ILE A 713 -30.05 34.10 72.60
N VAL A 714 -29.75 32.81 72.49
CA VAL A 714 -30.44 31.89 71.58
C VAL A 714 -31.16 30.81 72.39
N THR A 715 -32.48 30.71 72.23
CA THR A 715 -33.31 29.65 72.84
C THR A 715 -33.92 28.78 71.76
N ILE A 716 -33.54 27.51 71.73
CA ILE A 716 -34.03 26.49 70.81
C ILE A 716 -34.87 25.52 71.65
N GLN A 717 -36.17 25.40 71.35
CA GLN A 717 -37.05 24.46 72.05
C GLN A 717 -36.81 23.01 71.60
N GLY A 718 -36.37 22.80 70.36
CA GLY A 718 -36.05 21.48 69.79
C GLY A 718 -34.57 21.09 69.88
N SER A 719 -34.16 20.20 68.98
CA SER A 719 -32.80 19.64 68.85
C SER A 719 -31.98 20.35 67.78
N VAL A 720 -30.65 20.31 67.88
CA VAL A 720 -29.74 20.76 66.82
C VAL A 720 -29.26 19.54 66.03
N ARG A 721 -29.64 19.48 64.75
CA ARG A 721 -29.36 18.34 63.86
C ARG A 721 -27.91 18.33 63.36
N SER A 722 -27.50 17.17 62.85
CA SER A 722 -26.13 16.91 62.37
C SER A 722 -25.68 17.86 61.25
N GLY A 723 -24.47 18.41 61.36
CA GLY A 723 -23.83 19.29 60.38
C GLY A 723 -24.13 20.78 60.55
N LEU A 724 -24.91 21.15 61.57
CA LEU A 724 -25.36 22.54 61.79
C LEU A 724 -24.41 23.32 62.71
N VAL A 725 -24.48 24.64 62.62
CA VAL A 725 -23.65 25.57 63.39
C VAL A 725 -24.55 26.59 64.10
N VAL A 726 -24.39 26.72 65.41
CA VAL A 726 -25.08 27.71 66.25
C VAL A 726 -24.05 28.55 66.99
N LEU A 727 -23.98 29.83 66.67
CA LEU A 727 -23.12 30.81 67.33
C LEU A 727 -23.99 31.85 68.01
N ALA A 728 -23.84 32.01 69.32
CA ALA A 728 -24.48 33.05 70.09
C ALA A 728 -23.41 33.91 70.79
N GLY A 729 -23.59 35.23 70.76
CA GLY A 729 -22.73 36.16 71.51
C GLY A 729 -22.98 36.12 73.02
N SER A 730 -24.13 35.61 73.46
CA SER A 730 -24.51 35.44 74.86
C SER A 730 -24.85 33.97 75.17
N ASP A 731 -25.84 33.72 76.03
CA ASP A 731 -26.27 32.40 76.47
C ASP A 731 -26.99 31.61 75.36
N VAL A 732 -26.85 30.28 75.39
CA VAL A 732 -27.57 29.36 74.50
C VAL A 732 -28.34 28.36 75.34
N LYS A 733 -29.65 28.22 75.09
CA LYS A 733 -30.52 27.21 75.69
C LYS A 733 -31.09 26.30 74.61
N ILE A 734 -30.92 24.98 74.77
CA ILE A 734 -31.40 23.95 73.83
C ILE A 734 -32.27 22.96 74.61
N GLY A 735 -33.54 22.83 74.24
CA GLY A 735 -34.49 21.92 74.88
C GLY A 735 -34.34 20.45 74.49
N GLY A 736 -33.79 20.19 73.29
CA GLY A 736 -33.58 18.86 72.75
C GLY A 736 -32.13 18.37 72.84
N ASN A 737 -31.78 17.46 71.93
CA ASN A 737 -30.43 16.92 71.82
C ASN A 737 -29.57 17.74 70.85
N VAL A 738 -28.26 17.64 71.00
CA VAL A 738 -27.30 18.16 70.01
C VAL A 738 -26.63 16.97 69.33
N GLU A 739 -26.72 16.87 68.01
CA GLU A 739 -26.07 15.82 67.24
C GLU A 739 -24.66 16.27 66.79
N VAL A 740 -24.23 15.91 65.58
CA VAL A 740 -22.92 16.22 65.01
C VAL A 740 -22.80 17.70 64.63
N ALA A 741 -22.89 18.61 65.61
CA ALA A 741 -23.01 20.06 65.40
C ALA A 741 -21.95 20.87 66.15
N LEU A 742 -21.73 22.12 65.73
CA LEU A 742 -20.92 23.10 66.43
C LEU A 742 -21.82 24.11 67.15
N VAL A 743 -21.72 24.18 68.47
CA VAL A 743 -22.48 25.14 69.28
C VAL A 743 -21.50 25.96 70.10
N SER A 744 -21.55 27.28 69.95
CA SER A 744 -20.68 28.22 70.66
C SER A 744 -21.52 29.30 71.33
N ALA A 745 -21.42 29.39 72.65
CA ALA A 745 -22.03 30.41 73.48
C ALA A 745 -20.95 31.36 74.04
N GLY A 746 -21.12 32.66 73.81
CA GLY A 746 -20.31 33.70 74.48
C GLY A 746 -20.62 33.82 75.97
N GLY A 747 -21.75 33.28 76.42
CA GLY A 747 -22.13 33.11 77.83
C GLY A 747 -22.24 31.63 78.23
N ALA A 748 -23.27 31.28 79.00
CA ALA A 748 -23.58 29.92 79.43
C ALA A 748 -24.24 29.09 78.32
N LEU A 749 -23.98 27.78 78.31
CA LEU A 749 -24.59 26.82 77.38
C LEU A 749 -25.39 25.79 78.17
N HIS A 750 -26.69 25.75 77.96
CA HIS A 750 -27.59 24.81 78.62
C HIS A 750 -28.29 23.92 77.59
N VAL A 751 -28.11 22.61 77.73
CA VAL A 751 -28.75 21.58 76.89
C VAL A 751 -29.58 20.69 77.79
N ASP A 752 -30.90 20.79 77.73
CA ASP A 752 -31.82 19.97 78.54
C ASP A 752 -31.67 18.47 78.20
N GLY A 753 -31.44 18.15 76.92
CA GLY A 753 -31.13 16.80 76.44
C GLY A 753 -29.64 16.43 76.56
N GLY A 754 -29.17 15.57 75.65
CA GLY A 754 -27.75 15.20 75.58
C GLY A 754 -27.13 15.42 74.22
N VAL A 755 -25.82 15.14 74.14
CA VAL A 755 -25.02 15.44 72.96
C VAL A 755 -24.47 14.15 72.37
N LYS A 756 -24.85 13.85 71.13
CA LYS A 756 -24.39 12.71 70.33
C LYS A 756 -23.48 13.19 69.22
N GLY A 757 -22.19 13.28 69.52
CA GLY A 757 -21.26 14.04 68.70
C GLY A 757 -20.69 13.33 67.49
N GLY A 758 -20.78 12.00 67.40
CA GLY A 758 -20.23 11.21 66.29
C GLY A 758 -18.72 11.45 66.05
N GLY A 759 -17.99 11.94 67.06
CA GLY A 759 -16.57 12.30 67.00
C GLY A 759 -16.28 13.69 66.43
N LYS A 760 -17.29 14.43 65.95
CA LYS A 760 -17.12 15.72 65.26
C LYS A 760 -17.84 16.89 65.94
N ALA A 761 -18.79 16.65 66.84
CA ALA A 761 -19.45 17.75 67.55
C ALA A 761 -18.48 18.52 68.46
N VAL A 762 -18.67 19.84 68.47
CA VAL A 762 -17.86 20.77 69.26
C VAL A 762 -18.77 21.72 70.03
N LEU A 763 -18.68 21.68 71.35
CA LEU A 763 -19.37 22.60 72.25
C LEU A 763 -18.37 23.59 72.83
N ARG A 764 -18.68 24.88 72.75
CA ARG A 764 -17.87 25.97 73.32
C ARG A 764 -18.75 26.87 74.18
N SER A 765 -18.28 27.18 75.39
CA SER A 765 -18.94 28.14 76.28
C SER A 765 -17.90 28.97 77.02
N ALA A 766 -18.06 30.30 77.04
CA ALA A 766 -17.25 31.14 77.92
C ALA A 766 -17.79 31.15 79.37
N GLY A 767 -18.99 30.63 79.60
CA GLY A 767 -19.62 30.48 80.90
C GLY A 767 -19.72 29.02 81.37
N THR A 768 -20.77 28.75 82.12
CA THR A 768 -21.10 27.39 82.59
C THR A 768 -21.74 26.59 81.47
N LEU A 769 -21.34 25.32 81.32
CA LEU A 769 -21.97 24.38 80.40
C LEU A 769 -22.73 23.30 81.18
N GLN A 770 -24.04 23.19 80.94
CA GLN A 770 -24.88 22.14 81.52
C GLN A 770 -25.48 21.27 80.42
N CYS A 771 -25.42 19.95 80.59
CA CYS A 771 -26.05 19.00 79.68
C CYS A 771 -26.46 17.69 80.38
N GLY A 772 -27.43 16.99 79.79
CA GLY A 772 -27.87 15.69 80.28
C GLY A 772 -26.80 14.60 80.13
N PHE A 773 -26.27 14.40 78.93
CA PHE A 773 -25.16 13.46 78.68
C PHE A 773 -24.28 13.91 77.51
N LEU A 774 -23.06 13.37 77.45
CA LEU A 774 -22.11 13.61 76.36
C LEU A 774 -21.62 12.28 75.79
N GLU A 775 -21.66 12.14 74.47
CA GLU A 775 -21.17 10.94 73.78
C GLU A 775 -20.36 11.36 72.54
N HIS A 776 -19.10 10.94 72.46
CA HIS A 776 -18.21 11.21 71.31
C HIS A 776 -18.11 12.70 70.93
N THR A 777 -17.93 13.57 71.94
CA THR A 777 -17.99 15.03 71.77
C THR A 777 -16.76 15.73 72.31
N ARG A 778 -16.35 16.82 71.66
CA ARG A 778 -15.34 17.76 72.17
C ARG A 778 -16.03 18.94 72.86
N VAL A 779 -15.67 19.20 74.12
CA VAL A 779 -16.28 20.23 74.96
C VAL A 779 -15.20 21.16 75.48
N LEU A 780 -15.38 22.47 75.28
CA LEU A 780 -14.51 23.51 75.83
C LEU A 780 -15.37 24.50 76.61
N ALA A 781 -15.14 24.60 77.91
CA ALA A 781 -15.79 25.58 78.76
C ALA A 781 -14.77 26.38 79.59
N VAL A 782 -14.92 27.70 79.63
CA VAL A 782 -14.13 28.52 80.55
C VAL A 782 -14.67 28.38 81.98
N GLY A 783 -16.00 28.33 82.13
CA GLY A 783 -16.65 28.06 83.42
C GLY A 783 -16.85 26.57 83.71
N ARG A 784 -17.61 26.30 84.77
CA ARG A 784 -17.95 24.95 85.27
C ARG A 784 -18.69 24.13 84.20
N ILE A 785 -18.43 22.83 84.17
CA ILE A 785 -19.21 21.86 83.36
C ILE A 785 -20.06 20.99 84.28
N GLN A 786 -21.36 20.89 84.03
CA GLN A 786 -22.31 20.06 84.76
C GLN A 786 -22.93 19.03 83.81
N ILE A 787 -22.77 17.75 84.15
CA ILE A 787 -23.24 16.62 83.33
C ILE A 787 -24.12 15.74 84.20
N GLU A 788 -25.38 15.58 83.85
CA GLU A 788 -26.33 14.88 84.72
C GLU A 788 -26.13 13.36 84.73
N SER A 789 -26.06 12.73 83.56
CA SER A 789 -26.02 11.26 83.42
C SER A 789 -24.62 10.72 83.17
N GLY A 790 -23.80 11.33 82.32
CA GLY A 790 -22.45 10.81 82.06
C GLY A 790 -21.82 11.30 80.78
N ALA A 791 -20.52 11.03 80.64
CA ALA A 791 -19.74 11.33 79.44
C ALA A 791 -19.01 10.08 78.93
N VAL A 792 -19.16 9.77 77.64
CA VAL A 792 -18.56 8.59 77.01
C VAL A 792 -17.71 9.00 75.82
N GLN A 793 -16.41 8.63 75.86
CA GLN A 793 -15.44 8.91 74.80
C GLN A 793 -15.40 10.38 74.38
N CYS A 794 -15.38 11.27 75.37
CA CYS A 794 -15.36 12.73 75.17
C CYS A 794 -13.97 13.32 75.39
N SER A 795 -13.72 14.48 74.77
CA SER A 795 -12.57 15.34 75.08
C SER A 795 -13.09 16.61 75.73
N ILE A 796 -12.97 16.68 77.05
CA ILE A 796 -13.53 17.75 77.89
C ILE A 796 -12.38 18.61 78.39
N LYS A 797 -12.40 19.90 78.07
CA LYS A 797 -11.51 20.93 78.62
C LYS A 797 -12.32 21.95 79.39
N CYS A 798 -12.03 22.12 80.67
CA CYS A 798 -12.73 23.03 81.57
C CYS A 798 -11.71 23.85 82.37
N ASN A 799 -11.79 25.18 82.31
CA ASN A 799 -10.91 26.04 83.11
C ASN A 799 -11.36 26.22 84.58
N ASP A 800 -12.43 25.53 84.97
CA ASP A 800 -12.98 25.50 86.32
C ASP A 800 -13.11 24.03 86.80
N GLU A 801 -14.27 23.62 87.33
CA GLU A 801 -14.55 22.26 87.82
C GLU A 801 -15.54 21.52 86.91
N VAL A 802 -15.38 20.20 86.77
CA VAL A 802 -16.35 19.32 86.10
C VAL A 802 -17.15 18.54 87.15
N HIS A 803 -18.48 18.61 87.06
CA HIS A 803 -19.43 17.94 87.97
C HIS A 803 -20.26 16.93 87.20
N CYS A 804 -20.23 15.69 87.66
CA CYS A 804 -21.02 14.59 87.14
C CYS A 804 -21.39 13.63 88.28
N SER A 805 -22.19 14.09 89.24
CA SER A 805 -22.37 13.42 90.55
C SER A 805 -23.72 12.73 90.77
N SER A 806 -24.56 12.57 89.74
CA SER A 806 -25.81 11.80 89.88
C SER A 806 -25.54 10.34 90.27
N ARG A 807 -26.48 9.71 90.98
CA ARG A 807 -26.31 8.39 91.63
C ARG A 807 -25.76 7.27 90.71
N ASN A 808 -26.05 7.35 89.41
CA ASN A 808 -25.63 6.37 88.40
C ASN A 808 -24.73 6.98 87.31
N SER A 809 -24.13 8.14 87.57
CA SER A 809 -23.35 8.81 86.54
C SER A 809 -22.00 8.16 86.30
N ARG A 810 -21.51 8.24 85.06
CA ARG A 810 -20.22 7.66 84.68
C ARG A 810 -19.49 8.51 83.66
N ILE A 811 -18.18 8.65 83.82
CA ILE A 811 -17.27 9.16 82.80
C ILE A 811 -16.37 8.04 82.31
N ALA A 812 -16.55 7.60 81.06
CA ALA A 812 -15.87 6.43 80.50
C ALA A 812 -15.26 6.73 79.12
N GLY A 813 -13.94 6.64 79.02
CA GLY A 813 -13.20 6.85 77.78
C GLY A 813 -12.97 8.31 77.43
N GLY A 814 -11.81 8.58 76.81
CA GLY A 814 -11.42 9.92 76.37
C GLY A 814 -10.57 10.66 77.40
N VAL A 815 -10.59 11.99 77.33
CA VAL A 815 -9.72 12.88 78.10
C VAL A 815 -10.57 13.94 78.80
N VAL A 816 -10.42 14.05 80.12
CA VAL A 816 -11.01 15.12 80.93
C VAL A 816 -9.89 15.96 81.53
N GLN A 817 -9.90 17.24 81.20
CA GLN A 817 -8.94 18.25 81.59
C GLN A 817 -9.71 19.32 82.35
N ALA A 818 -9.53 19.41 83.67
CA ALA A 818 -10.26 20.34 84.53
C ALA A 818 -9.31 21.08 85.48
N ARG A 819 -9.33 22.41 85.50
CA ARG A 819 -8.34 23.17 86.29
C ARG A 819 -8.51 22.96 87.80
N ARG A 820 -9.75 23.00 88.30
CA ARG A 820 -10.05 22.98 89.73
C ARG A 820 -10.46 21.60 90.29
N GLY A 821 -10.82 20.66 89.43
CA GLY A 821 -11.14 19.30 89.84
C GLY A 821 -12.24 18.64 89.01
N LEU A 822 -12.49 17.36 89.32
CA LEU A 822 -13.57 16.55 88.76
C LEU A 822 -14.29 15.85 89.90
N THR A 823 -15.60 16.07 90.02
CA THR A 823 -16.49 15.36 90.93
C THR A 823 -17.36 14.41 90.13
N VAL A 824 -17.17 13.09 90.28
CA VAL A 824 -17.92 12.07 89.52
C VAL A 824 -18.28 10.86 90.39
N ALA A 825 -19.45 10.24 90.16
CA ALA A 825 -19.85 9.04 90.89
C ALA A 825 -19.04 7.79 90.45
N ASN A 826 -18.88 7.58 89.15
CA ASN A 826 -18.07 6.49 88.60
C ASN A 826 -17.11 7.00 87.52
N LEU A 827 -15.82 6.73 87.68
CA LEU A 827 -14.79 7.06 86.69
C LEU A 827 -14.24 5.78 86.05
N GLY A 828 -14.24 5.70 84.72
CA GLY A 828 -13.77 4.55 83.96
C GLY A 828 -14.87 3.59 83.52
N SER A 829 -14.46 2.48 82.91
CA SER A 829 -15.33 1.40 82.44
C SER A 829 -14.71 0.05 82.78
N GLU A 830 -15.53 -0.90 83.26
CA GLU A 830 -15.13 -2.29 83.50
C GLU A 830 -14.64 -2.99 82.22
N LYS A 831 -15.03 -2.48 81.03
CA LYS A 831 -14.59 -3.00 79.73
C LYS A 831 -13.20 -2.51 79.30
N GLY A 832 -12.42 -1.88 80.18
CA GLY A 832 -11.04 -1.47 79.93
C GLY A 832 -10.86 -0.24 79.02
N VAL A 833 -11.90 0.59 78.85
CA VAL A 833 -11.78 1.82 78.04
C VAL A 833 -10.91 2.84 78.79
N LYS A 834 -9.79 3.24 78.18
CA LYS A 834 -8.84 4.21 78.76
C LYS A 834 -9.49 5.58 78.96
N THR A 835 -9.63 5.99 80.23
CA THR A 835 -10.05 7.35 80.63
C THR A 835 -8.86 8.08 81.21
N LEU A 836 -8.47 9.22 80.63
CA LEU A 836 -7.40 10.06 81.15
C LEU A 836 -7.99 11.30 81.80
N VAL A 837 -7.58 11.60 83.03
CA VAL A 837 -7.99 12.80 83.75
C VAL A 837 -6.75 13.60 84.14
N SER A 838 -6.76 14.91 83.89
CA SER A 838 -5.68 15.84 84.23
C SER A 838 -6.26 17.06 84.96
N PHE A 839 -5.49 17.60 85.90
CA PHE A 839 -5.89 18.74 86.74
C PHE A 839 -4.80 19.82 86.82
N GLY A 840 -5.20 21.04 87.21
CA GLY A 840 -4.28 22.10 87.63
C GLY A 840 -3.70 22.97 86.51
N GLN A 841 -4.00 22.69 85.24
CA GLN A 841 -3.52 23.49 84.11
C GLN A 841 -4.56 24.54 83.69
N ASP A 842 -4.10 25.72 83.29
CA ASP A 842 -4.93 26.70 82.61
C ASP A 842 -4.96 26.38 81.11
N TYR A 843 -6.03 25.74 80.67
CA TYR A 843 -6.13 25.20 79.31
C TYR A 843 -6.21 26.28 78.23
N LEU A 844 -6.57 27.53 78.58
CA LEU A 844 -6.51 28.64 77.64
C LEU A 844 -5.06 29.00 77.30
N VAL A 845 -4.19 28.97 78.32
CA VAL A 845 -2.75 29.22 78.15
C VAL A 845 -2.10 28.04 77.44
N GLU A 846 -2.43 26.80 77.80
CA GLU A 846 -1.93 25.60 77.12
C GLU A 846 -2.31 25.59 75.62
N ASP A 847 -3.57 25.90 75.28
CA ASP A 847 -4.00 25.96 73.88
C ASP A 847 -3.31 27.10 73.12
N GLN A 848 -3.03 28.24 73.75
CA GLN A 848 -2.24 29.32 73.16
C GLN A 848 -0.80 28.90 72.89
N ILE A 849 -0.14 28.24 73.85
CA ILE A 849 1.21 27.70 73.69
C ILE A 849 1.22 26.68 72.54
N ALA A 850 0.29 25.73 72.53
CA ALA A 850 0.21 24.71 71.49
C ALA A 850 -0.08 25.28 70.10
N GLN A 851 -0.85 26.37 70.01
CA GLN A 851 -1.08 27.09 68.75
C GLN A 851 0.19 27.80 68.26
N LEU A 852 0.92 28.47 69.16
CA LEU A 852 2.17 29.14 68.84
C LEU A 852 3.27 28.15 68.46
N GLU A 853 3.42 27.04 69.18
CA GLU A 853 4.35 25.96 68.84
C GLU A 853 4.03 25.35 67.46
N LYS A 854 2.75 25.11 67.16
CA LYS A 854 2.33 24.68 65.82
C LYS A 854 2.63 25.72 64.75
N ALA A 855 2.48 27.00 65.04
CA ALA A 855 2.82 28.06 64.10
C ALA A 855 4.34 28.11 63.85
N ILE A 856 5.15 27.93 64.89
CA ILE A 856 6.61 27.84 64.80
C ILE A 856 7.07 26.61 64.01
N GLN A 857 6.41 25.47 64.16
CA GLN A 857 6.80 24.24 63.47
C GLN A 857 6.33 24.16 62.01
N LYS A 858 5.40 25.05 61.62
CA LYS A 858 4.86 25.14 60.25
C LYS A 858 5.54 26.24 59.43
N ALA A 859 6.22 27.17 60.09
CA ALA A 859 7.16 28.12 59.51
C ALA A 859 8.56 27.49 59.44
#